data_AF-W9RGG0-F1
#
_entry.id   AF-W9RGG0-F1
#
_cell.length_a   1.000
_cell.length_b   1.000
_cell.length_c   1.000
_cell.angle_alpha   90.00
_cell.angle_beta   90.00
_cell.angle_gamma   90.00
#
_symmetry.space_group_name_H-M   'P 1'
#
loop_
_entity.id
_entity.type
_entity.pdbx_description
1 polymer ?
#
loop_
_entity_poly.entity_id
_entity_poly.type
_entity_poly.pdbx_seq_one_letter_code
_entity_poly.pdbx_strand_id
1 'polypeptide(L)'
;MELKTTPTSVQDLISTVVSSLKQNDTFTPMFYTLSARLLLSLFLLFKLLLAASRSRHVRLPPGPRALPLLGNLLDLDPELHSHFDALAQTHGPIFKLHLGNKLGIVITSPALAREVLKENDVVFANRDVPVAGRVATQGGHDVVWTPYGPEWRMLRKVCVLKMLSNTTLDSVYGLRRREVRKTVGYFYSRVGSEVNVGEQMFLTILNVITSMLWGGTVDGAQERESLGTEFRQAVSEMTDLLGKPNLSDFYPGLARFDLQGVRRQMIGLTQRFNGIFDKMIGQRSLKMEKEREDGGESKSKDFLQFLLELKDEENSNTPFTMVHVKALLMDMVIGGSDTSSNAIEFSMAEIMNQPEIMNKAQQELETVVGKDNIVEESHIHKLPYLQAVMKETLRLHPVLPMLVPHCPSETCTVGGYTVPKGSRVFINVWATQRDPSIWENPLKFDPERFYNNTKWDFSGSDFEYFPFGSGRRICAGIAMAERMVLYSLATFLHSFDWKLPRGEKMDLSEKFGVVLKKKIPLVAILTPRIAERSENLAFPAGDCHTVGIGGQIGGGGYGYLTRKYGLTADNVLDTELIDVKGRILNRKSMGEDLFWAIRSGGPASFGIVLAWKLRLVTVPSTVTVFDVRRNMEGDATKKLFHQWQRRADKVDEDLSIYVRFQTESSIDKEGNKKIVLAAYFRATFHGGMDRLLELMQKEFPELGLLRQECTEIRWVKSFLYHNFFRNGESLDVLLNRISNYNMSSFKAKSEFVKEPIADDAFKEMLGRLYEEEVGGVMIDLFPFGGKMNKISESAIPFPYRAGNLYNIHYLVLWEVV
;
A
#
# COMPACT_ATOMS: atom_id res chain seq x y z
N MET A 1 -27.16 61.09 23.03
CA MET A 1 -26.22 62.10 22.48
C MET A 1 -25.56 61.45 21.28
N GLU A 2 -25.64 62.11 20.14
CA GLU A 2 -25.92 61.50 18.82
C GLU A 2 -24.79 60.67 18.19
N LEU A 3 -25.23 59.56 17.58
CA LEU A 3 -24.49 58.72 16.65
C LEU A 3 -24.18 59.50 15.36
N LYS A 4 -22.90 59.53 14.95
CA LYS A 4 -22.54 59.75 13.53
C LYS A 4 -22.30 58.39 12.88
N THR A 5 -23.13 58.11 11.89
CA THR A 5 -23.13 56.92 11.04
C THR A 5 -21.87 56.83 10.17
N THR A 6 -21.25 55.66 10.17
CA THR A 6 -20.26 55.22 9.18
C THR A 6 -20.94 54.82 7.87
N PRO A 7 -20.35 55.07 6.68
CA PRO A 7 -20.98 54.77 5.40
C PRO A 7 -21.07 53.25 5.17
N THR A 8 -22.23 52.77 4.75
CA THR A 8 -22.57 51.34 4.64
C THR A 8 -22.53 50.77 3.21
N SER A 9 -21.88 51.45 2.26
CA SER A 9 -21.68 50.86 0.92
C SER A 9 -20.36 51.26 0.25
N VAL A 10 -19.81 50.32 -0.54
CA VAL A 10 -18.64 50.55 -1.41
C VAL A 10 -18.92 51.65 -2.45
N GLN A 11 -20.19 51.88 -2.82
CA GLN A 11 -20.59 52.95 -3.73
C GLN A 11 -20.44 54.36 -3.12
N ASP A 12 -20.64 54.53 -1.80
CA ASP A 12 -20.46 55.83 -1.14
C ASP A 12 -18.99 56.20 -0.92
N LEU A 13 -18.14 55.19 -0.71
CA LEU A 13 -16.69 55.37 -0.66
C LEU A 13 -16.13 55.76 -2.03
N ILE A 14 -16.63 55.12 -3.11
CA ILE A 14 -16.25 55.44 -4.49
C ILE A 14 -16.78 56.81 -4.89
N SER A 15 -18.01 57.20 -4.51
CA SER A 15 -18.57 58.52 -4.86
C SER A 15 -17.80 59.67 -4.17
N THR A 16 -17.37 59.47 -2.91
CA THR A 16 -16.59 60.45 -2.14
C THR A 16 -15.15 60.59 -2.67
N VAL A 17 -14.53 59.49 -3.11
CA VAL A 17 -13.20 59.51 -3.73
C VAL A 17 -13.28 60.10 -5.15
N VAL A 18 -14.32 59.80 -5.93
CA VAL A 18 -14.51 60.36 -7.28
C VAL A 18 -14.89 61.84 -7.24
N SER A 19 -15.65 62.30 -6.23
CA SER A 19 -15.94 63.73 -6.05
C SER A 19 -14.72 64.53 -5.59
N SER A 20 -13.87 63.93 -4.74
CA SER A 20 -12.59 64.52 -4.32
C SER A 20 -11.56 64.57 -5.45
N LEU A 21 -11.56 63.58 -6.36
CA LEU A 21 -10.70 63.58 -7.55
C LEU A 21 -11.17 64.54 -8.65
N LYS A 22 -12.45 64.95 -8.67
CA LYS A 22 -12.99 65.94 -9.61
C LYS A 22 -12.78 67.40 -9.19
N GLN A 23 -12.39 67.67 -7.94
CA GLN A 23 -12.25 69.04 -7.41
C GLN A 23 -10.83 69.64 -7.48
N ASN A 24 -9.85 68.90 -8.02
CA ASN A 24 -8.47 69.35 -8.14
C ASN A 24 -8.00 69.33 -9.61
N ASP A 25 -8.24 70.43 -10.33
CA ASP A 25 -7.85 70.64 -11.75
C ASP A 25 -6.32 70.66 -12.01
N THR A 26 -5.49 70.50 -10.96
CA THR A 26 -4.02 70.47 -11.06
C THR A 26 -3.41 69.07 -10.93
N PHE A 27 -4.15 68.07 -10.43
CA PHE A 27 -3.59 66.72 -10.18
C PHE A 27 -3.67 65.79 -11.40
N THR A 28 -4.73 65.89 -12.19
CA THR A 28 -4.95 65.09 -13.40
C THR A 28 -3.87 65.34 -14.46
N PRO A 29 -3.50 66.58 -14.83
CA PRO A 29 -2.44 66.84 -15.79
C PRO A 29 -1.08 66.35 -15.29
N MET A 30 -0.81 66.46 -13.99
CA MET A 30 0.44 66.02 -13.37
C MET A 30 0.58 64.49 -13.40
N PHE A 31 -0.51 63.75 -13.16
CA PHE A 31 -0.53 62.29 -13.23
C PHE A 31 -0.40 61.78 -14.68
N TYR A 32 -1.07 62.42 -15.64
CA TYR A 32 -0.93 62.10 -17.07
C TYR A 32 0.45 62.46 -17.61
N THR A 33 1.06 63.56 -17.16
CA THR A 33 2.43 63.93 -17.56
C THR A 33 3.50 63.05 -16.89
N LEU A 34 3.32 62.64 -15.62
CA LEU A 34 4.22 61.67 -14.99
C LEU A 34 4.12 60.30 -15.64
N SER A 35 2.90 59.82 -15.92
CA SER A 35 2.70 58.54 -16.60
C SER A 35 3.19 58.57 -18.05
N ALA A 36 2.99 59.66 -18.79
CA ALA A 36 3.54 59.83 -20.14
C ALA A 36 5.08 59.90 -20.12
N ARG A 37 5.70 60.59 -19.14
CA ARG A 37 7.16 60.62 -18.98
C ARG A 37 7.73 59.28 -18.56
N LEU A 38 7.00 58.52 -17.73
CA LEU A 38 7.37 57.16 -17.34
C LEU A 38 7.26 56.20 -18.54
N LEU A 39 6.20 56.29 -19.34
CA LEU A 39 6.03 55.49 -20.55
C LEU A 39 7.07 55.85 -21.61
N LEU A 40 7.41 57.13 -21.77
CA LEU A 40 8.44 57.58 -22.70
C LEU A 40 9.84 57.18 -22.23
N SER A 41 10.13 57.24 -20.93
CA SER A 41 11.41 56.78 -20.37
C SER A 41 11.54 55.26 -20.45
N LEU A 42 10.45 54.51 -20.21
CA LEU A 42 10.40 53.06 -20.44
C LEU A 42 10.57 52.72 -21.93
N PHE A 43 9.98 53.50 -22.84
CA PHE A 43 10.13 53.32 -24.29
C PHE A 43 11.55 53.64 -24.78
N LEU A 44 12.18 54.69 -24.24
CA LEU A 44 13.57 55.04 -24.53
C LEU A 44 14.54 54.01 -23.93
N LEU A 45 14.27 53.54 -22.70
CA LEU A 45 15.01 52.44 -22.08
C LEU A 45 14.86 51.15 -22.90
N PHE A 46 13.66 50.87 -23.40
CA PHE A 46 13.38 49.74 -24.30
C PHE A 46 14.16 49.85 -25.61
N LYS A 47 14.20 51.03 -26.24
CA LYS A 47 15.03 51.31 -27.43
C LYS A 47 16.53 51.18 -27.14
N LEU A 48 17.00 51.65 -25.99
CA LEU A 48 18.40 51.54 -25.54
C LEU A 48 18.79 50.08 -25.25
N LEU A 49 17.92 49.30 -24.61
CA LEU A 49 18.12 47.87 -24.37
C LEU A 49 18.13 47.08 -25.70
N LEU A 50 17.26 47.43 -26.65
CA LEU A 50 17.27 46.86 -28.01
C LEU A 50 18.55 47.23 -28.79
N ALA A 51 19.05 48.46 -28.64
CA ALA A 51 20.28 48.91 -29.29
C ALA A 51 21.54 48.30 -28.66
N ALA A 52 21.57 48.15 -27.33
CA ALA A 52 22.64 47.50 -26.58
C ALA A 52 22.68 45.97 -26.78
N SER A 53 21.59 45.37 -27.26
CA SER A 53 21.49 43.94 -27.58
C SER A 53 22.24 43.53 -28.87
N ARG A 54 22.91 44.45 -29.58
CA ARG A 54 23.80 44.10 -30.70
C ARG A 54 25.12 43.52 -30.17
N SER A 55 25.08 42.26 -29.77
CA SER A 55 26.28 41.46 -29.47
C SER A 55 26.83 40.82 -30.75
N ARG A 56 28.16 40.64 -30.77
CA ARG A 56 28.93 39.91 -31.80
C ARG A 56 28.26 38.58 -32.18
N HIS A 57 28.47 38.12 -33.41
CA HIS A 57 27.97 36.83 -33.94
C HIS A 57 28.46 35.63 -33.12
N VAL A 58 27.89 35.40 -31.94
CA VAL A 58 28.06 34.18 -31.16
C VAL A 58 26.98 33.21 -31.64
N ARG A 59 27.39 32.02 -32.08
CA ARG A 59 26.50 30.99 -32.59
C ARG A 59 25.82 30.25 -31.44
N LEU A 60 24.91 30.94 -30.75
CA LEU A 60 24.06 30.35 -29.72
C LEU A 60 23.10 29.33 -30.35
N PRO A 61 22.59 28.36 -29.58
CA PRO A 61 21.55 27.46 -30.06
C PRO A 61 20.33 28.23 -30.61
N PRO A 62 19.61 27.65 -31.59
CA PRO A 62 18.33 28.17 -32.05
C PRO A 62 17.31 28.20 -30.90
N GLY A 63 16.19 28.88 -31.05
CA GLY A 63 15.15 28.89 -30.02
C GLY A 63 14.05 29.92 -30.26
N PRO A 64 12.98 29.88 -29.47
CA PRO A 64 11.89 30.85 -29.57
C PRO A 64 12.39 32.28 -29.34
N ARG A 65 11.69 33.24 -29.94
CA ARG A 65 12.01 34.67 -29.75
C ARG A 65 11.68 35.07 -28.32
N ALA A 66 12.62 35.71 -27.65
CA ALA A 66 12.47 36.17 -26.28
C ALA A 66 11.87 37.59 -26.24
N LEU A 67 10.89 37.81 -25.36
CA LEU A 67 10.39 39.15 -25.05
C LEU A 67 11.42 39.92 -24.21
N PRO A 68 11.55 41.24 -24.39
CA PRO A 68 12.43 42.05 -23.55
C PRO A 68 12.05 41.94 -22.07
N LEU A 69 13.06 41.83 -21.20
CA LEU A 69 12.96 41.60 -19.75
C LEU A 69 12.39 40.23 -19.34
N LEU A 70 11.24 39.82 -19.89
CA LEU A 70 10.54 38.59 -19.50
C LEU A 70 11.12 37.31 -20.09
N GLY A 71 11.82 37.41 -21.23
CA GLY A 71 12.27 36.26 -21.97
C GLY A 71 11.10 35.46 -22.55
N ASN A 72 11.08 34.17 -22.27
CA ASN A 72 10.05 33.21 -22.69
C ASN A 72 9.12 32.81 -21.53
N LEU A 73 9.19 33.46 -20.37
CA LEU A 73 8.44 33.05 -19.17
C LEU A 73 6.92 33.01 -19.36
N LEU A 74 6.36 33.87 -20.22
CA LEU A 74 4.91 33.92 -20.49
C LEU A 74 4.42 32.79 -21.40
N ASP A 75 5.33 32.20 -22.18
CA ASP A 75 5.01 31.16 -23.16
C ASP A 75 5.25 29.75 -22.60
N LEU A 76 5.73 29.63 -21.36
CA LEU A 76 5.99 28.34 -20.72
C LEU A 76 4.69 27.66 -20.28
N ASP A 77 4.50 26.44 -20.74
CA ASP A 77 3.49 25.54 -20.20
C ASP A 77 3.95 24.94 -18.85
N PRO A 78 3.06 24.75 -17.86
CA PRO A 78 3.39 24.08 -16.61
C PRO A 78 3.97 22.67 -16.80
N GLU A 79 3.57 21.94 -17.84
CA GLU A 79 4.10 20.62 -18.20
C GLU A 79 5.39 20.75 -19.04
N LEU A 80 6.45 21.29 -18.41
CA LEU A 80 7.68 21.70 -19.09
C LEU A 80 8.33 20.58 -19.93
N HIS A 81 8.26 19.33 -19.47
CA HIS A 81 8.93 18.20 -20.12
C HIS A 81 8.35 17.91 -21.52
N SER A 82 7.02 17.93 -21.67
CA SER A 82 6.35 17.72 -22.95
C SER A 82 6.34 18.99 -23.80
N HIS A 83 6.23 20.16 -23.17
CA HIS A 83 6.35 21.44 -23.86
C HIS A 83 7.73 21.63 -24.50
N PHE A 84 8.81 21.28 -23.80
CA PHE A 84 10.16 21.34 -24.33
C PHE A 84 10.42 20.32 -25.43
N ASP A 85 9.77 19.16 -25.39
CA ASP A 85 9.78 18.21 -26.50
C ASP A 85 9.13 18.81 -27.76
N ALA A 86 7.96 19.44 -27.61
CA ALA A 86 7.28 20.13 -28.72
C ALA A 86 8.14 21.27 -29.32
N LEU A 87 8.84 22.04 -28.48
CA LEU A 87 9.79 23.05 -28.94
C LEU A 87 10.99 22.44 -29.68
N ALA A 88 11.48 21.27 -29.25
CA ALA A 88 12.58 20.58 -29.91
C ALA A 88 12.21 20.13 -31.33
N GLN A 89 10.94 19.79 -31.59
CA GLN A 89 10.47 19.48 -32.95
C GLN A 89 10.60 20.69 -33.90
N THR A 90 10.52 21.92 -33.38
CA THR A 90 10.61 23.16 -34.17
C THR A 90 12.03 23.71 -34.24
N HIS A 91 12.79 23.63 -33.15
CA HIS A 91 14.09 24.27 -33.01
C HIS A 91 15.28 23.30 -33.10
N GLY A 92 15.02 21.99 -33.12
CA GLY A 92 16.04 20.94 -33.11
C GLY A 92 16.38 20.46 -31.68
N PRO A 93 17.27 19.46 -31.58
CA PRO A 93 17.55 18.73 -30.33
C PRO A 93 18.36 19.50 -29.29
N ILE A 94 18.82 20.70 -29.64
CA ILE A 94 19.45 21.68 -28.74
C ILE A 94 18.91 23.06 -29.08
N PHE A 95 18.28 23.69 -28.09
CA PHE A 95 17.72 25.03 -28.25
C PHE A 95 17.87 25.85 -26.98
N LYS A 96 17.78 27.17 -27.13
CA LYS A 96 17.85 28.14 -26.04
C LYS A 96 16.47 28.70 -25.71
N LEU A 97 16.31 29.11 -24.47
CA LEU A 97 15.22 29.97 -24.02
C LEU A 97 15.73 30.96 -22.97
N HIS A 98 15.05 32.08 -22.82
CA HIS A 98 15.36 33.08 -21.79
C HIS A 98 14.36 32.97 -20.64
N LEU A 99 14.84 32.65 -19.44
CA LEU A 99 14.05 32.58 -18.22
C LEU A 99 14.26 33.86 -17.42
N GLY A 100 13.56 34.92 -17.79
CA GLY A 100 13.87 36.27 -17.34
C GLY A 100 15.28 36.67 -17.78
N ASN A 101 16.17 36.96 -16.82
CA ASN A 101 17.57 37.32 -17.10
C ASN A 101 18.50 36.10 -17.23
N LYS A 102 18.00 34.87 -17.09
CA LYS A 102 18.80 33.65 -17.17
C LYS A 102 18.69 33.01 -18.55
N LEU A 103 19.82 32.57 -19.11
CA LEU A 103 19.83 31.77 -20.34
C LEU A 103 19.64 30.29 -19.98
N GLY A 104 18.56 29.70 -20.48
CA GLY A 104 18.29 28.26 -20.43
C GLY A 104 18.68 27.59 -21.75
N ILE A 105 19.34 26.43 -21.68
CA ILE A 105 19.63 25.55 -22.81
C ILE A 105 18.92 24.23 -22.55
N VAL A 106 18.18 23.71 -23.53
CA VAL A 106 17.48 22.43 -23.43
C VAL A 106 18.08 21.46 -24.43
N ILE A 107 18.30 20.23 -23.99
CA ILE A 107 18.84 19.13 -24.78
C ILE A 107 17.88 17.94 -24.72
N THR A 108 17.51 17.41 -25.89
CA THR A 108 16.59 16.27 -26.04
C THR A 108 17.18 15.09 -26.82
N SER A 109 18.49 15.14 -27.17
CA SER A 109 19.16 14.09 -27.94
C SER A 109 20.18 13.29 -27.10
N PRO A 110 20.25 11.95 -27.26
CA PRO A 110 21.27 11.12 -26.63
C PRO A 110 22.72 11.58 -26.89
N ALA A 111 23.02 11.97 -28.13
CA ALA A 111 24.37 12.35 -28.52
C ALA A 111 24.84 13.63 -27.83
N LEU A 112 23.95 14.62 -27.74
CA LEU A 112 24.23 15.89 -27.06
C LEU A 112 24.22 15.74 -25.54
N ALA A 113 23.35 14.87 -25.00
CA ALA A 113 23.39 14.51 -23.58
C ALA A 113 24.73 13.85 -23.21
N ARG A 114 25.28 13.00 -24.08
CA ARG A 114 26.63 12.42 -23.91
C ARG A 114 27.73 13.47 -23.92
N GLU A 115 27.69 14.41 -24.88
CA GLU A 115 28.66 15.50 -24.95
C GLU A 115 28.67 16.34 -23.66
N VAL A 116 27.50 16.60 -23.07
CA VAL A 116 27.35 17.38 -21.84
C VAL A 116 27.71 16.58 -20.58
N LEU A 117 27.18 15.37 -20.42
CA LEU A 117 27.26 14.62 -19.16
C LEU A 117 28.46 13.69 -19.07
N LYS A 118 29.11 13.35 -20.19
CA LYS A 118 30.27 12.44 -20.23
C LYS A 118 31.53 13.10 -20.76
N GLU A 119 31.47 13.74 -21.92
CA GLU A 119 32.67 14.29 -22.57
C GLU A 119 33.13 15.59 -21.89
N ASN A 120 32.16 16.45 -21.53
CA ASN A 120 32.39 17.70 -20.79
C ASN A 120 31.90 17.61 -19.33
N ASP A 121 31.94 16.42 -18.73
CA ASP A 121 31.32 16.10 -17.44
C ASP A 121 31.74 17.05 -16.30
N VAL A 122 33.02 17.45 -16.25
CA VAL A 122 33.55 18.39 -15.25
C VAL A 122 33.03 19.80 -15.45
N VAL A 123 32.94 20.27 -16.71
CA VAL A 123 32.45 21.63 -17.03
C VAL A 123 31.01 21.77 -16.58
N PHE A 124 30.17 20.78 -16.88
CA PHE A 124 28.75 20.79 -16.54
C PHE A 124 28.44 20.21 -15.16
N ALA A 125 29.43 19.89 -14.33
CA ALA A 125 29.18 19.30 -13.02
C ALA A 125 28.58 20.27 -11.99
N ASN A 126 28.47 21.58 -12.26
CA ASN A 126 27.89 22.54 -11.32
C ASN A 126 26.37 22.69 -11.49
N ARG A 127 25.73 23.38 -10.54
CA ARG A 127 24.28 23.65 -10.50
C ARG A 127 24.01 25.15 -10.43
N ASP A 128 22.86 25.58 -10.95
CA ASP A 128 22.30 26.91 -10.70
C ASP A 128 21.33 26.80 -9.51
N VAL A 129 21.86 27.02 -8.31
CA VAL A 129 21.17 26.71 -7.05
C VAL A 129 19.99 27.67 -6.83
N PRO A 130 18.74 27.17 -6.74
CA PRO A 130 17.58 28.02 -6.46
C PRO A 130 17.63 28.56 -5.02
N VAL A 131 16.97 29.68 -4.77
CA VAL A 131 16.88 30.30 -3.44
C VAL A 131 16.34 29.33 -2.41
N ALA A 132 15.30 28.57 -2.76
CA ALA A 132 14.73 27.52 -1.89
C ALA A 132 15.79 26.45 -1.54
N GLY A 133 16.51 25.93 -2.54
CA GLY A 133 17.56 24.92 -2.33
C GLY A 133 18.69 25.42 -1.45
N ARG A 134 19.15 26.66 -1.67
CA ARG A 134 20.20 27.28 -0.86
C ARG A 134 19.81 27.40 0.62
N VAL A 135 18.55 27.73 0.91
CA VAL A 135 18.07 27.83 2.30
C VAL A 135 17.92 26.44 2.92
N ALA A 136 17.28 25.50 2.21
CA ALA A 136 17.00 24.15 2.70
C ALA A 136 18.25 23.38 3.13
N THR A 137 19.37 23.63 2.44
CA THR A 137 20.64 22.91 2.62
C THR A 137 21.73 23.77 3.26
N GLN A 138 21.31 24.74 4.09
CA GLN A 138 22.19 25.59 4.91
C GLN A 138 23.32 26.29 4.13
N GLY A 139 23.04 26.74 2.91
CA GLY A 139 24.01 27.41 2.04
C GLY A 139 24.31 26.65 0.75
N GLY A 140 23.77 25.43 0.56
CA GLY A 140 24.11 24.56 -0.57
C GLY A 140 25.36 23.71 -0.30
N HIS A 141 25.52 23.25 0.95
CA HIS A 141 26.63 22.42 1.44
C HIS A 141 26.25 20.92 1.49
N ASP A 142 25.60 20.46 0.43
CA ASP A 142 24.96 19.15 0.28
C ASP A 142 25.41 18.45 -1.03
N VAL A 143 24.98 17.21 -1.27
CA VAL A 143 25.44 16.46 -2.45
C VAL A 143 24.85 17.00 -3.76
N VAL A 144 23.69 17.66 -3.70
CA VAL A 144 22.97 18.17 -4.87
C VAL A 144 23.54 19.51 -5.31
N TRP A 145 23.69 20.48 -4.40
CA TRP A 145 24.01 21.87 -4.77
C TRP A 145 25.49 22.25 -4.69
N THR A 146 26.31 21.60 -3.84
CA THR A 146 27.74 21.94 -3.70
C THR A 146 28.44 21.88 -5.06
N PRO A 147 29.17 22.93 -5.49
CA PRO A 147 29.94 22.92 -6.73
C PRO A 147 30.96 21.79 -6.81
N TYR A 148 31.29 21.35 -8.02
CA TYR A 148 32.30 20.32 -8.24
C TYR A 148 33.67 20.77 -7.71
N GLY A 149 34.22 19.98 -6.80
CA GLY A 149 35.47 20.27 -6.12
C GLY A 149 35.76 19.25 -5.01
N PRO A 150 36.78 19.49 -4.17
CA PRO A 150 37.14 18.60 -3.07
C PRO A 150 35.99 18.32 -2.11
N GLU A 151 35.21 19.34 -1.72
CA GLU A 151 34.06 19.23 -0.82
C GLU A 151 32.98 18.30 -1.41
N TRP A 152 32.54 18.55 -2.64
CA TRP A 152 31.56 17.69 -3.30
C TRP A 152 32.05 16.25 -3.45
N ARG A 153 33.32 16.03 -3.82
CA ARG A 153 33.89 14.68 -3.94
C ARG A 153 33.88 13.94 -2.60
N MET A 154 34.17 14.64 -1.50
CA MET A 154 34.10 14.11 -0.16
C MET A 154 32.66 13.74 0.22
N LEU A 155 31.70 14.65 0.07
CA LEU A 155 30.27 14.38 0.32
C LEU A 155 29.76 13.20 -0.52
N ARG A 156 30.10 13.17 -1.81
CA ARG A 156 29.72 12.09 -2.73
C ARG A 156 30.31 10.75 -2.31
N LYS A 157 31.57 10.72 -1.88
CA LYS A 157 32.25 9.51 -1.39
C LYS A 157 31.58 8.98 -0.13
N VAL A 158 31.25 9.87 0.82
CA VAL A 158 30.53 9.51 2.06
C VAL A 158 29.16 8.91 1.72
N CYS A 159 28.36 9.62 0.92
CA CYS A 159 27.04 9.18 0.54
C CYS A 159 27.04 7.81 -0.15
N VAL A 160 27.88 7.60 -1.16
CA VAL A 160 27.86 6.37 -1.96
C VAL A 160 28.58 5.21 -1.28
N LEU A 161 29.79 5.43 -0.75
CA LEU A 161 30.60 4.32 -0.23
C LEU A 161 30.26 3.94 1.21
N LYS A 162 29.75 4.90 1.99
CA LYS A 162 29.56 4.66 3.42
C LYS A 162 28.10 4.49 3.80
N MET A 163 27.18 5.23 3.19
CA MET A 163 25.74 5.12 3.49
C MET A 163 25.03 4.16 2.53
N LEU A 164 25.20 4.35 1.22
CA LEU A 164 24.38 3.67 0.19
C LEU A 164 25.09 2.52 -0.52
N SER A 165 26.20 2.04 0.06
CA SER A 165 26.88 0.84 -0.45
C SER A 165 26.02 -0.39 -0.19
N ASN A 166 26.14 -1.42 -1.05
CA ASN A 166 25.39 -2.66 -0.84
C ASN A 166 25.65 -3.26 0.55
N THR A 167 26.89 -3.25 1.04
CA THR A 167 27.26 -3.74 2.37
C THR A 167 26.57 -2.96 3.49
N THR A 168 26.55 -1.63 3.41
CA THR A 168 25.86 -0.81 4.43
C THR A 168 24.35 -1.02 4.37
N LEU A 169 23.78 -1.08 3.16
CA LEU A 169 22.36 -1.37 2.97
C LEU A 169 22.00 -2.74 3.55
N ASP A 170 22.82 -3.78 3.34
CA ASP A 170 22.60 -5.10 3.92
C ASP A 170 22.65 -5.07 5.46
N SER A 171 23.55 -4.31 6.06
CA SER A 171 23.63 -4.20 7.53
C SER A 171 22.40 -3.59 8.19
N VAL A 172 21.63 -2.77 7.46
CA VAL A 172 20.39 -2.13 7.96
C VAL A 172 19.12 -2.78 7.37
N TYR A 173 19.25 -3.98 6.79
CA TYR A 173 18.15 -4.76 6.22
C TYR A 173 16.94 -4.89 7.15
N GLY A 174 17.17 -5.22 8.42
CA GLY A 174 16.11 -5.43 9.40
C GLY A 174 15.19 -4.21 9.59
N LEU A 175 15.71 -2.99 9.40
CA LEU A 175 14.95 -1.75 9.50
C LEU A 175 13.97 -1.62 8.33
N ARG A 176 14.44 -1.88 7.10
CA ARG A 176 13.60 -1.82 5.88
C ARG A 176 12.54 -2.92 5.88
N ARG A 177 12.96 -4.16 6.18
CA ARG A 177 12.07 -5.33 6.30
C ARG A 177 10.92 -5.06 7.25
N ARG A 178 11.20 -4.45 8.41
CA ARG A 178 10.19 -4.12 9.41
C ARG A 178 9.13 -3.15 8.88
N GLU A 179 9.53 -2.06 8.24
CA GLU A 179 8.58 -1.05 7.75
C GLU A 179 7.75 -1.55 6.55
N VAL A 180 8.34 -2.34 5.65
CA VAL A 180 7.59 -3.02 4.58
C VAL A 180 6.57 -4.00 5.15
N ARG A 181 6.93 -4.77 6.18
CA ARG A 181 5.99 -5.69 6.87
C ARG A 181 4.85 -4.99 7.58
N LYS A 182 5.10 -3.83 8.19
CA LYS A 182 4.02 -3.00 8.74
C LYS A 182 3.06 -2.54 7.65
N THR A 183 3.57 -2.19 6.47
CA THR A 183 2.75 -1.80 5.31
C THR A 183 1.88 -2.96 4.84
N VAL A 184 2.43 -4.17 4.77
CA VAL A 184 1.65 -5.38 4.50
C VAL A 184 0.55 -5.57 5.55
N GLY A 185 0.87 -5.41 6.84
CA GLY A 185 -0.13 -5.46 7.92
C GLY A 185 -1.24 -4.42 7.78
N TYR A 186 -0.89 -3.19 7.38
CA TYR A 186 -1.86 -2.15 7.05
C TYR A 186 -2.76 -2.54 5.88
N PHE A 187 -2.21 -3.11 4.80
CA PHE A 187 -3.05 -3.58 3.70
C PHE A 187 -3.98 -4.70 4.14
N TYR A 188 -3.52 -5.66 4.96
CA TYR A 188 -4.40 -6.68 5.53
C TYR A 188 -5.57 -6.10 6.35
N SER A 189 -5.39 -4.97 7.04
CA SER A 189 -6.48 -4.32 7.78
C SER A 189 -7.43 -3.49 6.90
N ARG A 190 -7.09 -3.33 5.61
CA ARG A 190 -7.85 -2.57 4.60
C ARG A 190 -8.40 -3.43 3.47
N VAL A 191 -8.36 -4.76 3.61
CA VAL A 191 -8.89 -5.68 2.60
C VAL A 191 -10.33 -5.34 2.24
N GLY A 192 -10.62 -5.28 0.94
CA GLY A 192 -11.93 -4.91 0.40
C GLY A 192 -12.30 -3.43 0.53
N SER A 193 -11.43 -2.60 1.12
CA SER A 193 -11.58 -1.14 1.18
C SER A 193 -10.70 -0.46 0.12
N GLU A 194 -11.05 0.77 -0.22
CA GLU A 194 -10.23 1.63 -1.09
C GLU A 194 -8.98 2.12 -0.35
N VAL A 195 -7.83 2.04 -1.04
CA VAL A 195 -6.54 2.48 -0.52
C VAL A 195 -5.84 3.35 -1.54
N ASN A 196 -5.39 4.53 -1.12
CA ASN A 196 -4.50 5.39 -1.90
C ASN A 196 -3.08 4.80 -1.87
N VAL A 197 -2.69 4.17 -2.98
CA VAL A 197 -1.42 3.46 -3.11
C VAL A 197 -0.26 4.45 -3.06
N GLY A 198 -0.32 5.56 -3.79
CA GLY A 198 0.73 6.57 -3.83
C GLY A 198 1.04 7.17 -2.46
N GLU A 199 0.00 7.58 -1.74
CA GLU A 199 0.13 8.10 -0.38
C GLU A 199 0.71 7.06 0.57
N GLN A 200 0.19 5.83 0.55
CA GLN A 200 0.70 4.77 1.40
C GLN A 200 2.16 4.43 1.06
N MET A 201 2.56 4.43 -0.21
CA MET A 201 3.94 4.21 -0.63
C MET A 201 4.87 5.32 -0.16
N PHE A 202 4.43 6.58 -0.23
CA PHE A 202 5.19 7.69 0.32
C PHE A 202 5.43 7.50 1.83
N LEU A 203 4.39 7.14 2.59
CA LEU A 203 4.51 6.84 4.02
C LEU A 203 5.49 5.70 4.29
N THR A 204 5.37 4.60 3.54
CA THR A 204 6.24 3.43 3.69
C THR A 204 7.71 3.78 3.42
N ILE A 205 8.01 4.43 2.30
CA ILE A 205 9.39 4.76 1.92
C ILE A 205 9.99 5.81 2.87
N LEU A 206 9.22 6.80 3.30
CA LEU A 206 9.68 7.76 4.29
C LEU A 206 10.00 7.07 5.63
N ASN A 207 9.14 6.16 6.09
CA ASN A 207 9.39 5.39 7.31
C ASN A 207 10.63 4.49 7.16
N VAL A 208 10.87 3.93 5.98
CA VAL A 208 12.08 3.17 5.65
C VAL A 208 13.32 4.05 5.76
N ILE A 209 13.32 5.24 5.12
CA ILE A 209 14.46 6.15 5.12
C ILE A 209 14.74 6.66 6.53
N THR A 210 13.75 7.21 7.21
CA THR A 210 13.90 7.69 8.60
C THR A 210 14.33 6.57 9.55
N SER A 211 13.84 5.34 9.35
CA SER A 211 14.32 4.18 10.11
C SER A 211 15.80 3.88 9.83
N MET A 212 16.28 4.03 8.59
CA MET A 212 17.71 3.86 8.28
C MET A 212 18.58 4.99 8.83
N LEU A 213 18.04 6.21 8.90
CA LEU A 213 18.73 7.36 9.47
C LEU A 213 18.91 7.23 10.98
N TRP A 214 17.84 6.93 11.72
CA TRP A 214 17.83 6.99 13.18
C TRP A 214 16.87 5.99 13.85
N GLY A 215 16.50 4.90 13.16
CA GLY A 215 15.58 3.90 13.70
C GLY A 215 16.12 3.13 14.91
N GLY A 216 17.43 3.19 15.17
CA GLY A 216 18.08 2.72 16.38
C GLY A 216 18.11 3.75 17.51
N THR A 217 17.71 5.00 17.25
CA THR A 217 17.84 6.13 18.19
C THR A 217 16.57 6.36 19.03
N VAL A 218 15.36 6.24 18.45
CA VAL A 218 14.10 6.52 19.17
C VAL A 218 13.53 5.27 19.84
N ASP A 219 13.40 5.30 21.17
CA ASP A 219 12.74 4.28 21.96
C ASP A 219 11.23 4.59 22.12
N GLY A 220 10.37 3.63 21.79
CA GLY A 220 8.92 3.76 21.92
C GLY A 220 8.16 4.07 20.63
N ALA A 221 6.99 3.45 20.48
CA ALA A 221 6.18 3.53 19.25
C ALA A 221 5.49 4.89 19.08
N GLN A 222 5.05 5.52 20.18
CA GLN A 222 4.27 6.75 20.15
C GLN A 222 5.11 7.99 19.79
N GLU A 223 6.32 8.10 20.35
CA GLU A 223 7.24 9.18 20.02
C GLU A 223 7.70 9.10 18.56
N ARG A 224 7.93 7.88 18.06
CA ARG A 224 8.27 7.63 16.66
C ARG A 224 7.15 8.03 15.70
N GLU A 225 5.89 7.76 16.04
CA GLU A 225 4.75 8.11 15.20
C GLU A 225 4.49 9.63 15.17
N SER A 226 4.59 10.29 16.32
CA SER A 226 4.47 11.76 16.42
C SER A 226 5.54 12.46 15.60
N LEU A 227 6.82 12.05 15.78
CA LEU A 227 7.94 12.58 15.02
C LEU A 227 7.77 12.32 13.51
N GLY A 228 7.30 11.11 13.16
CA GLY A 228 7.01 10.75 11.77
C GLY A 228 5.96 11.67 11.13
N THR A 229 4.89 12.03 11.86
CA THR A 229 3.82 12.90 11.34
C THR A 229 4.29 14.32 11.07
N GLU A 230 4.98 14.94 12.04
CA GLU A 230 5.54 16.28 11.86
C GLU A 230 6.55 16.32 10.70
N PHE A 231 7.40 15.29 10.62
CA PHE A 231 8.42 15.18 9.59
C PHE A 231 7.81 14.98 8.19
N ARG A 232 6.75 14.17 8.06
CA ARG A 232 6.00 13.96 6.81
C ARG A 232 5.50 15.25 6.21
N GLN A 233 4.82 16.04 7.03
CA GLN A 233 4.24 17.32 6.60
C GLN A 233 5.35 18.27 6.12
N ALA A 234 6.45 18.37 6.89
CA ALA A 234 7.57 19.23 6.54
C ALA A 234 8.25 18.84 5.22
N VAL A 235 8.38 17.53 4.93
CA VAL A 235 8.97 17.04 3.66
C VAL A 235 8.11 17.43 2.46
N SER A 236 6.79 17.22 2.55
CA SER A 236 5.88 17.58 1.46
C SER A 236 5.93 19.09 1.17
N GLU A 237 5.82 19.93 2.21
CA GLU A 237 5.87 21.39 2.07
C GLU A 237 7.21 21.88 1.50
N MET A 238 8.32 21.22 1.86
CA MET A 238 9.66 21.58 1.35
C MET A 238 9.82 21.21 -0.13
N THR A 239 9.37 20.03 -0.55
CA THR A 239 9.41 19.60 -1.94
C THR A 239 8.59 20.52 -2.85
N ASP A 240 7.41 20.95 -2.40
CA ASP A 240 6.56 21.89 -3.14
C ASP A 240 7.25 23.24 -3.34
N LEU A 241 7.93 23.77 -2.31
CA LEU A 241 8.69 25.02 -2.43
C LEU A 241 9.92 24.89 -3.33
N LEU A 242 10.61 23.73 -3.34
CA LEU A 242 11.74 23.48 -4.22
C LEU A 242 11.33 23.47 -5.70
N GLY A 243 10.12 23.00 -6.01
CA GLY A 243 9.57 22.97 -7.37
C GLY A 243 8.87 24.24 -7.83
N LYS A 244 8.60 25.18 -6.91
CA LYS A 244 7.81 26.37 -7.21
C LYS A 244 8.60 27.35 -8.09
N PRO A 245 8.04 27.79 -9.24
CA PRO A 245 8.64 28.87 -10.02
C PRO A 245 8.78 30.14 -9.18
N ASN A 246 9.99 30.69 -9.12
CA ASN A 246 10.33 31.80 -8.24
C ASN A 246 11.06 32.91 -8.99
N LEU A 247 10.48 34.11 -8.98
CA LEU A 247 11.00 35.33 -9.63
C LEU A 247 12.42 35.67 -9.15
N SER A 248 12.74 35.36 -7.89
CA SER A 248 14.08 35.60 -7.34
C SER A 248 15.16 34.78 -8.06
N ASP A 249 14.80 33.61 -8.60
CA ASP A 249 15.72 32.73 -9.33
C ASP A 249 15.94 33.17 -10.78
N PHE A 250 14.95 33.86 -11.37
CA PHE A 250 15.04 34.44 -12.72
C PHE A 250 15.65 35.85 -12.73
N TYR A 251 15.49 36.61 -11.63
CA TYR A 251 15.99 37.97 -11.45
C TYR A 251 16.75 38.11 -10.13
N PRO A 252 18.04 37.72 -10.08
CA PRO A 252 18.83 37.74 -8.84
C PRO A 252 18.89 39.11 -8.14
N GLY A 253 18.81 40.22 -8.90
CA GLY A 253 18.76 41.57 -8.32
C GLY A 253 17.50 41.87 -7.49
N LEU A 254 16.41 41.13 -7.72
CA LEU A 254 15.16 41.24 -6.96
C LEU A 254 15.08 40.24 -5.79
N ALA A 255 16.03 39.31 -5.69
CA ALA A 255 15.98 38.23 -4.70
C ALA A 255 15.93 38.73 -3.24
N ARG A 256 16.47 39.92 -2.96
CA ARG A 256 16.41 40.53 -1.62
C ARG A 256 15.00 40.83 -1.12
N PHE A 257 14.04 40.99 -2.04
CA PHE A 257 12.67 41.36 -1.71
C PHE A 257 11.77 40.15 -1.42
N ASP A 258 12.19 38.94 -1.82
CA ASP A 258 11.42 37.70 -1.62
C ASP A 258 9.95 37.85 -2.00
N LEU A 259 9.68 38.35 -3.22
CA LEU A 259 8.33 38.80 -3.63
C LEU A 259 7.24 37.72 -3.52
N GLN A 260 7.62 36.44 -3.63
CA GLN A 260 6.72 35.30 -3.49
C GLN A 260 6.78 34.61 -2.12
N GLY A 261 7.60 35.13 -1.20
CA GLY A 261 7.78 34.60 0.15
C GLY A 261 8.46 33.23 0.23
N VAL A 262 9.06 32.75 -0.87
CA VAL A 262 9.67 31.41 -0.96
C VAL A 262 10.83 31.27 0.00
N ARG A 263 11.68 32.30 0.10
CA ARG A 263 12.82 32.29 1.03
C ARG A 263 12.31 32.24 2.47
N ARG A 264 11.35 33.10 2.84
CA ARG A 264 10.78 33.15 4.18
C ARG A 264 10.13 31.83 4.60
N GLN A 265 9.32 31.24 3.72
CA GLN A 265 8.67 29.95 4.00
C GLN A 265 9.72 28.84 4.17
N MET A 266 10.72 28.80 3.30
CA MET A 266 11.79 27.79 3.39
C MET A 266 12.64 27.95 4.67
N ILE A 267 12.86 29.17 5.16
CA ILE A 267 13.54 29.39 6.45
C ILE A 267 12.75 28.72 7.59
N GLY A 268 11.43 28.91 7.63
CA GLY A 268 10.57 28.29 8.66
C GLY A 268 10.62 26.76 8.63
N LEU A 269 10.57 26.16 7.43
CA LEU A 269 10.71 24.70 7.28
C LEU A 269 12.09 24.20 7.69
N THR A 270 13.15 24.89 7.27
CA THR A 270 14.53 24.53 7.62
C THR A 270 14.75 24.57 9.13
N GLN A 271 14.14 25.53 9.84
CA GLN A 271 14.19 25.59 11.31
C GLN A 271 13.48 24.41 11.97
N ARG A 272 12.31 23.99 11.46
CA ARG A 272 11.62 22.78 11.93
C ARG A 272 12.47 21.53 11.76
N PHE A 273 13.03 21.33 10.57
CA PHE A 273 13.93 20.20 10.30
C PHE A 273 15.17 20.22 11.18
N ASN A 274 15.80 21.39 11.37
CA ASN A 274 16.94 21.52 12.26
C ASN A 274 16.58 21.11 13.69
N GLY A 275 15.42 21.50 14.21
CA GLY A 275 14.93 21.07 15.53
C GLY A 275 14.80 19.54 15.63
N ILE A 276 14.26 18.90 14.60
CA ILE A 276 14.15 17.43 14.53
C ILE A 276 15.55 16.80 14.49
N PHE A 277 16.44 17.26 13.61
CA PHE A 277 17.80 16.74 13.52
C PHE A 277 18.60 16.93 14.81
N ASP A 278 18.50 18.09 15.45
CA ASP A 278 19.19 18.37 16.71
C ASP A 278 18.71 17.45 17.82
N LYS A 279 17.40 17.21 17.91
CA LYS A 279 16.84 16.23 18.85
C LYS A 279 17.39 14.82 18.59
N MET A 280 17.40 14.39 17.33
CA MET A 280 17.87 13.05 16.95
C MET A 280 19.38 12.89 17.16
N ILE A 281 20.19 13.88 16.77
CA ILE A 281 21.63 13.91 17.01
C ILE A 281 21.91 13.82 18.51
N GLY A 282 21.25 14.64 19.33
CA GLY A 282 21.43 14.63 20.79
C GLY A 282 21.08 13.29 21.43
N GLN A 283 19.93 12.70 21.08
CA GLN A 283 19.54 11.36 21.56
C GLN A 283 20.56 10.29 21.16
N ARG A 284 21.08 10.37 19.92
CA ARG A 284 22.04 9.39 19.42
C ARG A 284 23.39 9.50 20.10
N SER A 285 23.91 10.72 20.29
CA SER A 285 25.16 10.96 21.00
C SER A 285 25.09 10.39 22.43
N LEU A 286 24.02 10.68 23.18
CA LEU A 286 23.81 10.14 24.53
C LEU A 286 23.78 8.60 24.57
N LYS A 287 23.20 7.97 23.53
CA LYS A 287 23.16 6.52 23.42
C LYS A 287 24.54 5.92 23.12
N MET A 288 25.30 6.56 22.22
CA MET A 288 26.67 6.15 21.90
C MET A 288 27.61 6.28 23.11
N GLU A 289 27.44 7.31 23.93
CA GLU A 289 28.18 7.48 25.19
C GLU A 289 27.89 6.34 26.16
N LYS A 290 26.61 6.02 26.40
CA LYS A 290 26.22 4.88 27.26
C LYS A 290 26.73 3.53 26.75
N GLU A 291 26.66 3.29 25.44
CA GLU A 291 27.16 2.04 24.83
C GLU A 291 28.68 1.88 25.01
N ARG A 292 29.44 3.00 25.00
CA ARG A 292 30.89 2.99 25.28
C ARG A 292 31.18 2.72 26.76
N GLU A 293 30.38 3.26 27.68
CA GLU A 293 30.51 3.04 29.13
C GLU A 293 30.21 1.59 29.52
N ASP A 294 29.20 0.97 28.89
CA ASP A 294 28.76 -0.41 29.18
C ASP A 294 29.70 -1.49 28.57
N GLY A 295 30.78 -1.10 27.88
CA GLY A 295 31.75 -2.03 27.27
C GLY A 295 31.18 -2.92 26.16
N GLY A 296 30.00 -2.59 25.63
CA GLY A 296 29.29 -3.39 24.63
C GLY A 296 29.58 -2.94 23.20
N GLU A 297 29.67 -3.89 22.27
CA GLU A 297 29.59 -3.58 20.84
C GLU A 297 28.20 -3.00 20.51
N SER A 298 28.16 -1.89 19.75
CA SER A 298 26.91 -1.20 19.42
C SER A 298 25.90 -2.15 18.77
N LYS A 299 24.75 -2.34 19.41
CA LYS A 299 23.73 -3.34 19.02
C LYS A 299 22.93 -2.95 17.76
N SER A 300 23.02 -1.70 17.29
CA SER A 300 22.31 -1.22 16.10
C SER A 300 23.06 -0.07 15.43
N LYS A 301 23.65 -0.31 14.24
CA LYS A 301 24.29 0.72 13.43
C LYS A 301 23.26 1.38 12.50
N ASP A 302 23.00 2.67 12.70
CA ASP A 302 22.19 3.50 11.79
C ASP A 302 23.08 4.55 11.09
N PHE A 303 22.57 5.20 10.04
CA PHE A 303 23.39 6.15 9.26
C PHE A 303 23.83 7.35 10.10
N LEU A 304 23.01 7.79 11.07
CA LEU A 304 23.37 8.90 11.94
C LEU A 304 24.62 8.60 12.76
N GLN A 305 24.72 7.41 13.36
CA GLN A 305 25.93 7.00 14.07
C GLN A 305 27.16 7.07 13.17
N PHE A 306 27.06 6.51 11.96
CA PHE A 306 28.17 6.51 11.00
C PHE A 306 28.64 7.94 10.65
N LEU A 307 27.69 8.86 10.42
CA LEU A 307 28.01 10.24 10.08
C LEU A 307 28.66 11.00 11.25
N LEU A 308 28.25 10.73 12.49
CA LEU A 308 28.85 11.32 13.68
C LEU A 308 30.28 10.82 13.90
N GLU A 309 30.50 9.50 13.78
CA GLU A 309 31.84 8.90 13.88
C GLU A 309 32.80 9.49 12.83
N LEU A 310 32.33 9.63 11.58
CA LEU A 310 33.12 10.24 10.51
C LEU A 310 33.43 11.72 10.76
N LYS A 311 32.51 12.46 11.35
CA LYS A 311 32.68 13.89 11.69
C LYS A 311 33.77 14.09 12.75
N ASP A 312 33.95 13.11 13.62
CA ASP A 312 34.93 13.15 14.70
C ASP A 312 36.32 12.60 14.27
N GLU A 313 36.48 12.15 13.02
CA GLU A 313 37.79 11.79 12.46
C GLU A 313 38.63 13.06 12.13
N GLU A 314 39.72 13.29 12.87
CA GLU A 314 40.52 14.54 12.78
C GLU A 314 41.45 14.65 11.54
N ASN A 315 41.53 13.65 10.65
CA ASN A 315 42.60 13.55 9.64
C ASN A 315 42.15 13.81 8.18
N SER A 316 41.55 14.95 7.87
CA SER A 316 41.18 15.32 6.49
C SER A 316 41.50 16.77 6.12
N ASN A 317 42.12 16.97 4.95
CA ASN A 317 42.31 18.29 4.32
C ASN A 317 40.98 18.98 3.92
N THR A 318 39.86 18.27 3.99
CA THR A 318 38.52 18.81 3.77
C THR A 318 37.61 18.31 4.91
N PRO A 319 37.41 19.10 5.97
CA PRO A 319 36.74 18.63 7.18
C PRO A 319 35.26 18.35 6.93
N PHE A 320 34.77 17.24 7.48
CA PHE A 320 33.36 16.89 7.49
C PHE A 320 32.70 17.52 8.73
N THR A 321 31.74 18.44 8.54
CA THR A 321 31.21 19.28 9.62
C THR A 321 29.77 18.91 9.96
N MET A 322 29.24 19.47 11.06
CA MET A 322 27.83 19.25 11.43
C MET A 322 26.84 19.81 10.39
N VAL A 323 27.24 20.84 9.65
CA VAL A 323 26.45 21.37 8.52
C VAL A 323 26.31 20.28 7.45
N HIS A 324 27.41 19.58 7.12
CA HIS A 324 27.40 18.47 6.16
C HIS A 324 26.56 17.28 6.66
N VAL A 325 26.61 16.96 7.96
CA VAL A 325 25.75 15.91 8.55
C VAL A 325 24.28 16.23 8.31
N LYS A 326 23.82 17.41 8.73
CA LYS A 326 22.41 17.81 8.58
C LYS A 326 21.99 17.91 7.11
N ALA A 327 22.87 18.42 6.25
CA ALA A 327 22.63 18.51 4.81
C ALA A 327 22.46 17.12 4.17
N LEU A 328 23.33 16.15 4.50
CA LEU A 328 23.20 14.79 3.97
C LEU A 328 21.95 14.07 4.50
N LEU A 329 21.57 14.26 5.77
CA LEU A 329 20.31 13.74 6.30
C LEU A 329 19.11 14.28 5.50
N MET A 330 19.14 15.59 5.18
CA MET A 330 18.12 16.22 4.36
C MET A 330 18.08 15.64 2.94
N ASP A 331 19.24 15.46 2.30
CA ASP A 331 19.34 14.87 0.95
C ASP A 331 18.73 13.46 0.89
N MET A 332 18.99 12.62 1.91
CA MET A 332 18.46 11.25 1.95
C MET A 332 16.94 11.24 2.02
N VAL A 333 16.36 12.16 2.78
CA VAL A 333 14.91 12.25 2.98
C VAL A 333 14.23 12.80 1.74
N ILE A 334 14.62 13.98 1.28
CA ILE A 334 13.97 14.62 0.13
C ILE A 334 14.21 13.78 -1.13
N GLY A 335 15.45 13.35 -1.35
CA GLY A 335 15.83 12.61 -2.55
C GLY A 335 15.33 11.17 -2.57
N GLY A 336 15.16 10.53 -1.41
CA GLY A 336 14.79 9.11 -1.34
C GLY A 336 13.28 8.85 -1.25
N SER A 337 12.50 9.77 -0.66
CA SER A 337 11.08 9.54 -0.35
C SER A 337 10.18 9.62 -1.58
N ASP A 338 9.98 10.82 -2.15
CA ASP A 338 9.07 11.03 -3.29
C ASP A 338 9.50 10.20 -4.52
N THR A 339 10.81 10.03 -4.73
CA THR A 339 11.32 9.37 -5.94
C THR A 339 10.92 7.90 -6.01
N SER A 340 11.20 7.15 -4.94
CA SER A 340 10.91 5.72 -4.91
C SER A 340 9.41 5.45 -4.78
N SER A 341 8.67 6.27 -4.04
CA SER A 341 7.21 6.10 -3.89
C SER A 341 6.47 6.30 -5.22
N ASN A 342 6.82 7.34 -5.99
CA ASN A 342 6.22 7.57 -7.31
C ASN A 342 6.61 6.46 -8.30
N ALA A 343 7.85 5.96 -8.27
CA ALA A 343 8.25 4.83 -9.11
C ALA A 343 7.44 3.55 -8.80
N ILE A 344 7.14 3.28 -7.52
CA ILE A 344 6.28 2.17 -7.12
C ILE A 344 4.82 2.42 -7.57
N GLU A 345 4.30 3.63 -7.39
CA GLU A 345 2.93 3.98 -7.77
C GLU A 345 2.70 3.84 -9.28
N PHE A 346 3.59 4.39 -10.11
CA PHE A 346 3.51 4.24 -11.57
C PHE A 346 3.65 2.77 -11.99
N SER A 347 4.58 2.02 -11.38
CA SER A 347 4.73 0.59 -11.67
C SER A 347 3.45 -0.18 -11.35
N MET A 348 2.86 0.04 -10.16
CA MET A 348 1.60 -0.59 -9.79
C MET A 348 0.46 -0.21 -10.74
N ALA A 349 0.36 1.07 -11.12
CA ALA A 349 -0.66 1.55 -12.06
C ALA A 349 -0.54 0.88 -13.44
N GLU A 350 0.67 0.80 -13.99
CA GLU A 350 0.92 0.16 -15.29
C GLU A 350 0.66 -1.35 -15.27
N ILE A 351 1.14 -2.05 -14.25
CA ILE A 351 0.89 -3.50 -14.08
C ILE A 351 -0.61 -3.78 -13.92
N MET A 352 -1.32 -2.99 -13.10
CA MET A 352 -2.77 -3.15 -12.90
C MET A 352 -3.58 -2.83 -14.16
N ASN A 353 -3.09 -1.96 -15.02
CA ASN A 353 -3.74 -1.64 -16.29
C ASN A 353 -3.64 -2.78 -17.32
N GLN A 354 -2.69 -3.71 -17.14
CA GLN A 354 -2.38 -4.78 -18.08
C GLN A 354 -2.36 -6.16 -17.39
N PRO A 355 -3.48 -6.90 -17.39
CA PRO A 355 -3.60 -8.19 -16.70
C PRO A 355 -2.53 -9.23 -17.08
N GLU A 356 -2.06 -9.23 -18.33
CA GLU A 356 -1.02 -10.15 -18.79
C GLU A 356 0.32 -9.91 -18.07
N ILE A 357 0.70 -8.64 -17.88
CA ILE A 357 1.92 -8.25 -17.16
C ILE A 357 1.77 -8.59 -15.68
N MET A 358 0.62 -8.30 -15.07
CA MET A 358 0.31 -8.68 -13.69
C MET A 358 0.49 -10.19 -13.48
N ASN A 359 -0.14 -11.00 -14.32
CA ASN A 359 -0.07 -12.46 -14.23
C ASN A 359 1.36 -12.97 -14.39
N LYS A 360 2.13 -12.44 -15.34
CA LYS A 360 3.53 -12.86 -15.57
C LYS A 360 4.44 -12.47 -14.40
N ALA A 361 4.29 -11.27 -13.84
CA ALA A 361 5.04 -10.85 -12.65
C ALA A 361 4.68 -11.71 -11.42
N GLN A 362 3.40 -11.99 -11.21
CA GLN A 362 2.95 -12.88 -10.13
C GLN A 362 3.45 -14.32 -10.31
N GLN A 363 3.47 -14.84 -11.54
CA GLN A 363 4.00 -16.18 -11.84
C GLN A 363 5.51 -16.29 -11.56
N GLU A 364 6.28 -15.26 -11.92
CA GLU A 364 7.71 -15.19 -11.57
C GLU A 364 7.90 -15.21 -10.04
N LEU A 365 7.13 -14.39 -9.32
CA LEU A 365 7.17 -14.35 -7.85
C LEU A 365 6.80 -15.69 -7.21
N GLU A 366 5.78 -16.37 -7.73
CA GLU A 366 5.40 -17.71 -7.27
C GLU A 366 6.49 -18.75 -7.52
N THR A 367 7.18 -18.67 -8.66
CA THR A 367 8.25 -19.60 -9.01
C THR A 367 9.48 -19.40 -8.11
N VAL A 368 9.84 -18.14 -7.84
CA VAL A 368 11.07 -17.79 -7.11
C VAL A 368 10.89 -17.85 -5.60
N VAL A 369 9.77 -17.33 -5.10
CA VAL A 369 9.49 -17.20 -3.67
C VAL A 369 8.68 -18.41 -3.17
N GLY A 370 7.79 -18.96 -4.00
CA GLY A 370 6.83 -19.98 -3.58
C GLY A 370 5.60 -19.35 -2.92
N LYS A 371 4.50 -20.12 -2.90
CA LYS A 371 3.23 -19.67 -2.29
C LYS A 371 3.23 -19.72 -0.77
N ASP A 372 4.14 -20.46 -0.14
CA ASP A 372 4.17 -20.63 1.32
C ASP A 372 5.19 -19.74 2.05
N ASN A 373 5.92 -18.93 1.30
CA ASN A 373 6.95 -18.04 1.85
C ASN A 373 6.52 -16.57 1.83
N ILE A 374 7.40 -15.70 2.31
CA ILE A 374 7.28 -14.25 2.26
C ILE A 374 8.45 -13.72 1.44
N VAL A 375 8.21 -12.64 0.69
CA VAL A 375 9.26 -11.95 -0.05
C VAL A 375 10.32 -11.39 0.92
N GLU A 376 11.58 -11.56 0.60
CA GLU A 376 12.74 -11.03 1.31
C GLU A 376 13.66 -10.39 0.25
N GLU A 377 14.51 -9.42 0.65
CA GLU A 377 15.38 -8.71 -0.32
C GLU A 377 16.32 -9.65 -1.08
N SER A 378 16.70 -10.78 -0.47
CA SER A 378 17.50 -11.82 -1.12
C SER A 378 16.82 -12.46 -2.33
N HIS A 379 15.51 -12.31 -2.53
CA HIS A 379 14.82 -12.82 -3.72
C HIS A 379 14.99 -11.90 -4.93
N ILE A 380 15.28 -10.61 -4.74
CA ILE A 380 15.19 -9.57 -5.80
C ILE A 380 16.08 -9.87 -7.02
N HIS A 381 17.29 -10.36 -6.80
CA HIS A 381 18.23 -10.68 -7.89
C HIS A 381 17.75 -11.83 -8.79
N LYS A 382 16.74 -12.60 -8.35
CA LYS A 382 16.14 -13.71 -9.08
C LYS A 382 14.82 -13.34 -9.77
N LEU A 383 14.47 -12.05 -9.81
CA LEU A 383 13.22 -11.54 -10.40
C LEU A 383 13.48 -10.69 -11.66
N PRO A 384 14.04 -11.27 -12.74
CA PRO A 384 14.41 -10.53 -13.94
C PRO A 384 13.23 -9.86 -14.65
N TYR A 385 12.02 -10.44 -14.61
CA TYR A 385 10.84 -9.83 -15.19
C TYR A 385 10.38 -8.62 -14.37
N LEU A 386 10.37 -8.71 -13.04
CA LEU A 386 10.06 -7.55 -12.20
C LEU A 386 11.10 -6.42 -12.34
N GLN A 387 12.39 -6.78 -12.55
CA GLN A 387 13.42 -5.80 -12.92
C GLN A 387 13.12 -5.13 -14.27
N ALA A 388 12.68 -5.89 -15.26
CA ALA A 388 12.28 -5.36 -16.56
C ALA A 388 11.06 -4.42 -16.45
N VAL A 389 10.09 -4.76 -15.60
CA VAL A 389 8.94 -3.89 -15.27
C VAL A 389 9.42 -2.57 -14.67
N MET A 390 10.32 -2.60 -13.67
CA MET A 390 10.87 -1.36 -13.10
C MET A 390 11.58 -0.51 -14.17
N LYS A 391 12.35 -1.14 -15.06
CA LYS A 391 13.05 -0.42 -16.13
C LYS A 391 12.08 0.24 -17.11
N GLU A 392 11.03 -0.48 -17.52
CA GLU A 392 10.00 0.08 -18.40
C GLU A 392 9.21 1.19 -17.72
N THR A 393 8.90 1.07 -16.42
CA THR A 393 8.32 2.16 -15.64
C THR A 393 9.22 3.38 -15.65
N LEU A 394 10.53 3.24 -15.44
CA LEU A 394 11.44 4.39 -15.43
C LEU A 394 11.73 4.96 -16.84
N ARG A 395 11.53 4.16 -17.89
CA ARG A 395 11.58 4.61 -19.28
C ARG A 395 10.41 5.55 -19.57
N LEU A 396 9.19 5.10 -19.29
CA LEU A 396 7.96 5.85 -19.52
C LEU A 396 7.77 6.93 -18.46
N HIS A 397 7.92 6.65 -17.18
CA HIS A 397 7.69 7.61 -16.11
C HIS A 397 9.02 7.93 -15.40
N PRO A 398 9.98 8.61 -16.07
CA PRO A 398 11.22 9.00 -15.42
C PRO A 398 10.90 9.96 -14.28
N VAL A 399 11.29 9.57 -13.06
CA VAL A 399 11.01 10.31 -11.83
C VAL A 399 11.44 11.77 -11.92
N LEU A 400 12.59 12.05 -12.56
CA LEU A 400 13.08 13.39 -12.86
C LEU A 400 13.13 13.60 -14.39
N PRO A 401 12.03 14.03 -15.03
CA PRO A 401 11.93 14.07 -16.50
C PRO A 401 12.92 15.03 -17.16
N MET A 402 13.37 16.06 -16.42
CA MET A 402 14.35 17.08 -16.88
C MET A 402 15.72 16.98 -16.18
N LEU A 403 15.92 15.92 -15.37
CA LEU A 403 16.99 15.83 -14.37
C LEU A 403 17.05 17.08 -13.46
N VAL A 404 18.08 17.17 -12.61
CA VAL A 404 18.44 18.43 -11.98
C VAL A 404 19.21 19.27 -13.00
N PRO A 405 18.93 20.57 -13.19
CA PRO A 405 19.61 21.38 -14.19
C PRO A 405 21.10 21.54 -13.94
N HIS A 406 21.91 21.44 -15.00
CA HIS A 406 23.36 21.62 -14.96
C HIS A 406 23.73 23.09 -15.20
N CYS A 407 24.92 23.49 -14.78
CA CYS A 407 25.45 24.85 -14.95
C CYS A 407 26.93 24.75 -15.35
N PRO A 408 27.33 25.22 -16.55
CA PRO A 408 28.71 25.12 -16.98
C PRO A 408 29.60 26.12 -16.23
N SER A 409 30.75 25.64 -15.75
CA SER A 409 31.76 26.45 -15.06
C SER A 409 32.52 27.41 -15.98
N GLU A 410 32.50 27.14 -17.29
CA GLU A 410 33.14 27.91 -18.35
C GLU A 410 32.32 27.87 -19.65
N THR A 411 32.60 28.78 -20.58
CA THR A 411 31.93 28.80 -21.89
C THR A 411 32.53 27.71 -22.77
N CYS A 412 31.71 26.84 -23.34
CA CYS A 412 32.14 25.75 -24.20
C CYS A 412 31.26 25.61 -25.45
N THR A 413 31.55 24.61 -26.29
CA THR A 413 30.75 24.28 -27.47
C THR A 413 30.01 22.97 -27.23
N VAL A 414 28.73 22.90 -27.59
CA VAL A 414 27.91 21.68 -27.57
C VAL A 414 27.12 21.63 -28.87
N GLY A 415 27.19 20.52 -29.62
CA GLY A 415 26.47 20.36 -30.89
C GLY A 415 26.80 21.44 -31.93
N GLY A 416 28.02 22.00 -31.89
CA GLY A 416 28.44 23.09 -32.77
C GLY A 416 27.92 24.49 -32.39
N TYR A 417 27.26 24.63 -31.23
CA TYR A 417 26.78 25.90 -30.69
C TYR A 417 27.53 26.31 -29.43
N THR A 418 27.69 27.61 -29.21
CA THR A 418 28.28 28.15 -27.98
C THR A 418 27.30 28.08 -26.82
N VAL A 419 27.71 27.44 -25.72
CA VAL A 419 27.01 27.40 -24.44
C VAL A 419 27.77 28.29 -23.44
N PRO A 420 27.24 29.47 -23.08
CA PRO A 420 27.93 30.39 -22.17
C PRO A 420 28.04 29.87 -20.73
N LYS A 421 29.16 30.21 -20.07
CA LYS A 421 29.32 30.02 -18.61
C LYS A 421 28.10 30.53 -17.84
N GLY A 422 27.63 29.74 -16.87
CA GLY A 422 26.53 30.14 -15.99
C GLY A 422 25.12 29.98 -16.59
N SER A 423 24.98 29.47 -17.82
CA SER A 423 23.68 29.09 -18.38
C SER A 423 23.06 27.92 -17.62
N ARG A 424 21.74 27.83 -17.58
CA ARG A 424 21.03 26.68 -17.01
C ARG A 424 20.78 25.64 -18.09
N VAL A 425 21.33 24.44 -17.95
CA VAL A 425 21.22 23.36 -18.94
C VAL A 425 20.26 22.29 -18.44
N PHE A 426 19.22 22.03 -19.21
CA PHE A 426 18.22 21.02 -18.94
C PHE A 426 18.42 19.83 -19.88
N ILE A 427 18.35 18.62 -19.33
CA ILE A 427 18.42 17.38 -20.12
C ILE A 427 17.05 16.73 -20.04
N ASN A 428 16.33 16.70 -21.17
CA ASN A 428 14.99 16.14 -21.24
C ASN A 428 15.05 14.63 -21.46
N VAL A 429 15.17 13.89 -20.36
CA VAL A 429 15.19 12.43 -20.33
C VAL A 429 13.85 11.87 -20.77
N TRP A 430 12.76 12.53 -20.41
CA TRP A 430 11.40 12.13 -20.79
C TRP A 430 11.22 12.06 -22.31
N ALA A 431 11.70 13.09 -23.03
CA ALA A 431 11.69 13.12 -24.49
C ALA A 431 12.61 12.03 -25.07
N THR A 432 13.84 11.93 -24.56
CA THR A 432 14.83 10.97 -25.06
C THR A 432 14.34 9.52 -24.94
N GLN A 433 13.71 9.17 -23.82
CA GLN A 433 13.19 7.82 -23.55
C GLN A 433 11.85 7.53 -24.26
N ARG A 434 11.32 8.48 -25.03
CA ARG A 434 10.12 8.36 -25.87
C ARG A 434 10.40 8.61 -27.35
N ASP A 435 11.66 8.83 -27.73
CA ASP A 435 12.02 9.11 -29.12
C ASP A 435 11.68 7.90 -30.01
N PRO A 436 10.77 8.03 -30.99
CA PRO A 436 10.37 6.93 -31.86
C PRO A 436 11.50 6.44 -32.79
N SER A 437 12.58 7.21 -32.95
CA SER A 437 13.77 6.77 -33.68
C SER A 437 14.64 5.79 -32.88
N ILE A 438 14.44 5.74 -31.56
CA ILE A 438 15.18 4.87 -30.62
C ILE A 438 14.28 3.74 -30.12
N TRP A 439 13.03 4.07 -29.78
CA TRP A 439 12.08 3.18 -29.11
C TRP A 439 10.91 2.84 -30.01
N GLU A 440 10.84 1.59 -30.48
CA GLU A 440 9.63 1.03 -31.13
C GLU A 440 8.39 1.14 -30.21
N ASN A 441 7.27 1.65 -30.74
CA ASN A 441 6.04 1.89 -29.97
C ASN A 441 6.31 2.61 -28.63
N PRO A 442 6.89 3.83 -28.66
CA PRO A 442 7.52 4.45 -27.50
C PRO A 442 6.56 4.76 -26.34
N LEU A 443 5.25 4.82 -26.60
CA LEU A 443 4.21 5.10 -25.61
C LEU A 443 3.55 3.84 -25.03
N LYS A 444 3.85 2.65 -25.58
CA LYS A 444 3.36 1.38 -25.04
C LYS A 444 4.25 0.97 -23.86
N PHE A 445 3.64 0.63 -22.73
CA PHE A 445 4.34 0.00 -21.61
C PHE A 445 4.57 -1.48 -21.92
N ASP A 446 5.81 -1.83 -22.22
CA ASP A 446 6.22 -3.16 -22.66
C ASP A 446 7.52 -3.64 -21.95
N PRO A 447 7.40 -4.36 -20.83
CA PRO A 447 8.57 -4.89 -20.11
C PRO A 447 9.42 -5.89 -20.91
N GLU A 448 8.88 -6.54 -21.95
CA GLU A 448 9.61 -7.54 -22.75
C GLU A 448 10.85 -6.95 -23.42
N ARG A 449 10.83 -5.64 -23.68
CA ARG A 449 11.94 -4.84 -24.20
C ARG A 449 13.21 -4.98 -23.37
N PHE A 450 13.07 -5.01 -22.05
CA PHE A 450 14.17 -5.14 -21.10
C PHE A 450 14.37 -6.56 -20.61
N TYR A 451 13.33 -7.40 -20.66
CA TYR A 451 13.45 -8.81 -20.31
C TYR A 451 14.29 -9.59 -21.33
N ASN A 452 14.09 -9.33 -22.62
CA ASN A 452 14.79 -10.01 -23.71
C ASN A 452 16.14 -9.38 -24.06
N ASN A 453 16.49 -8.23 -23.46
CA ASN A 453 17.69 -7.48 -23.79
C ASN A 453 18.37 -6.89 -22.54
N THR A 454 19.63 -7.26 -22.32
CA THR A 454 20.44 -6.78 -21.19
C THR A 454 21.27 -5.53 -21.50
N LYS A 455 21.14 -4.95 -22.71
CA LYS A 455 21.86 -3.74 -23.15
C LYS A 455 21.72 -2.57 -22.16
N TRP A 456 20.51 -2.35 -21.65
CA TRP A 456 20.19 -1.17 -20.85
C TRP A 456 20.19 -1.47 -19.35
N ASP A 457 20.98 -0.68 -18.61
CA ASP A 457 21.12 -0.76 -17.17
C ASP A 457 21.06 0.63 -16.51
N PHE A 458 21.30 0.70 -15.20
CA PHE A 458 21.32 1.96 -14.46
C PHE A 458 22.72 2.58 -14.34
N SER A 459 23.71 2.13 -15.11
CA SER A 459 25.09 2.65 -15.05
C SER A 459 25.20 4.08 -15.58
N GLY A 460 24.22 4.53 -16.37
CA GLY A 460 24.24 5.81 -17.07
C GLY A 460 25.23 5.84 -18.24
N SER A 461 25.74 4.69 -18.68
CA SER A 461 26.68 4.61 -19.81
C SER A 461 26.01 4.68 -21.18
N ASP A 462 24.75 4.25 -21.25
CA ASP A 462 23.88 4.36 -22.42
C ASP A 462 23.02 5.63 -22.31
N PHE A 463 22.99 6.44 -23.36
CA PHE A 463 22.26 7.71 -23.40
C PHE A 463 20.92 7.59 -24.12
N GLU A 464 20.53 6.39 -24.56
CA GLU A 464 19.16 6.07 -24.97
C GLU A 464 18.28 5.80 -23.73
N TYR A 465 18.89 5.29 -22.65
CA TYR A 465 18.23 4.94 -21.39
C TYR A 465 19.08 5.32 -20.17
N PHE A 466 18.71 6.41 -19.49
CA PHE A 466 19.48 6.95 -18.36
C PHE A 466 18.57 7.66 -17.33
N PRO A 467 17.58 6.94 -16.76
CA PRO A 467 16.57 7.54 -15.88
C PRO A 467 17.16 8.11 -14.56
N PHE A 468 18.38 7.70 -14.20
CA PHE A 468 19.11 8.21 -13.03
C PHE A 468 20.17 9.27 -13.38
N GLY A 469 20.19 9.75 -14.62
CA GLY A 469 21.22 10.63 -15.15
C GLY A 469 22.52 9.89 -15.50
N SER A 470 23.59 10.65 -15.73
CA SER A 470 24.91 10.13 -16.10
C SER A 470 26.04 11.02 -15.56
N GLY A 471 27.29 10.55 -15.71
CA GLY A 471 28.50 11.30 -15.38
C GLY A 471 28.69 11.57 -13.89
N ARG A 472 29.34 12.68 -13.56
CA ARG A 472 29.67 13.06 -12.17
C ARG A 472 28.45 13.20 -11.28
N ARG A 473 27.31 13.61 -11.84
CA ARG A 473 26.08 13.89 -11.09
C ARG A 473 25.02 12.80 -11.23
N ILE A 474 25.40 11.60 -11.70
CA ILE A 474 24.52 10.43 -11.66
C ILE A 474 23.95 10.24 -10.25
N CYS A 475 22.74 9.70 -10.10
CA CYS A 475 22.10 9.52 -8.79
C CYS A 475 23.02 8.76 -7.80
N ALA A 476 23.09 9.22 -6.54
CA ALA A 476 23.84 8.50 -5.48
C ALA A 476 23.06 7.29 -4.93
N GLY A 477 21.73 7.34 -5.03
CA GLY A 477 20.81 6.39 -4.39
C GLY A 477 20.32 5.27 -5.28
N ILE A 478 20.97 4.97 -6.41
CA ILE A 478 20.53 3.92 -7.35
C ILE A 478 20.34 2.58 -6.64
N ALA A 479 21.34 2.12 -5.88
CA ALA A 479 21.29 0.85 -5.18
C ALA A 479 20.14 0.76 -4.16
N MET A 480 19.82 1.88 -3.51
CA MET A 480 18.72 1.95 -2.56
C MET A 480 17.36 2.00 -3.26
N ALA A 481 17.24 2.78 -4.34
CA ALA A 481 16.01 2.91 -5.13
C ALA A 481 15.65 1.58 -5.79
N GLU A 482 16.58 0.94 -6.49
CA GLU A 482 16.38 -0.38 -7.12
C GLU A 482 15.89 -1.41 -6.11
N ARG A 483 16.60 -1.51 -4.98
CA ARG A 483 16.26 -2.43 -3.90
C ARG A 483 14.87 -2.17 -3.34
N MET A 484 14.53 -0.93 -3.01
CA MET A 484 13.24 -0.62 -2.38
C MET A 484 12.06 -0.68 -3.33
N VAL A 485 12.22 -0.24 -4.58
CA VAL A 485 11.16 -0.34 -5.58
C VAL A 485 10.86 -1.81 -5.85
N LEU A 486 11.88 -2.63 -6.12
CA LEU A 486 11.68 -4.06 -6.38
C LEU A 486 11.20 -4.82 -5.15
N TYR A 487 11.72 -4.53 -3.95
CA TYR A 487 11.27 -5.20 -2.73
C TYR A 487 9.81 -4.91 -2.42
N SER A 488 9.38 -3.65 -2.55
CA SER A 488 7.99 -3.24 -2.39
C SER A 488 7.09 -3.90 -3.42
N LEU A 489 7.41 -3.79 -4.71
CA LEU A 489 6.60 -4.38 -5.78
C LEU A 489 6.47 -5.90 -5.61
N ALA A 490 7.59 -6.59 -5.39
CA ALA A 490 7.59 -8.03 -5.17
C ALA A 490 6.70 -8.41 -3.98
N THR A 491 6.83 -7.71 -2.86
CA THR A 491 6.05 -7.98 -1.64
C THR A 491 4.55 -7.80 -1.88
N PHE A 492 4.14 -6.72 -2.55
CA PHE A 492 2.73 -6.39 -2.72
C PHE A 492 2.04 -7.27 -3.78
N LEU A 493 2.72 -7.56 -4.89
CA LEU A 493 2.21 -8.44 -5.94
C LEU A 493 2.15 -9.92 -5.49
N HIS A 494 3.06 -10.33 -4.59
CA HIS A 494 3.05 -11.68 -4.00
C HIS A 494 1.98 -11.87 -2.93
N SER A 495 1.64 -10.80 -2.20
CA SER A 495 0.73 -10.85 -1.05
C SER A 495 -0.73 -10.62 -1.41
N PHE A 496 -1.00 -9.78 -2.42
CA PHE A 496 -2.36 -9.32 -2.75
C PHE A 496 -2.64 -9.33 -4.24
N ASP A 497 -3.91 -9.55 -4.59
CA ASP A 497 -4.46 -9.14 -5.88
C ASP A 497 -5.00 -7.73 -5.77
N TRP A 498 -4.89 -6.99 -6.88
CA TRP A 498 -5.17 -5.57 -6.94
C TRP A 498 -6.20 -5.27 -8.02
N LYS A 499 -7.24 -4.53 -7.67
CA LYS A 499 -8.32 -4.14 -8.60
C LYS A 499 -8.65 -2.66 -8.41
N LEU A 500 -9.12 -2.03 -9.47
CA LEU A 500 -9.70 -0.69 -9.37
C LEU A 500 -11.09 -0.76 -8.70
N PRO A 501 -11.54 0.35 -8.06
CA PRO A 501 -12.93 0.49 -7.64
C PRO A 501 -13.91 0.28 -8.80
N ARG A 502 -15.14 -0.14 -8.49
CA ARG A 502 -16.14 -0.48 -9.53
C ARG A 502 -16.46 0.73 -10.39
N GLY A 503 -16.33 0.57 -11.72
CA GLY A 503 -16.66 1.61 -12.69
C GLY A 503 -15.52 2.58 -13.02
N GLU A 504 -14.40 2.49 -12.31
CA GLU A 504 -13.22 3.34 -12.54
C GLU A 504 -12.33 2.78 -13.67
N LYS A 505 -11.64 3.69 -14.37
CA LYS A 505 -10.61 3.37 -15.37
C LYS A 505 -9.26 3.88 -14.89
N MET A 506 -8.19 3.17 -15.23
CA MET A 506 -6.84 3.60 -14.89
C MET A 506 -6.51 4.91 -15.62
N ASP A 507 -6.20 5.97 -14.86
CA ASP A 507 -5.58 7.18 -15.39
C ASP A 507 -4.07 7.06 -15.27
N LEU A 508 -3.35 7.13 -16.39
CA LEU A 508 -1.87 7.09 -16.43
C LEU A 508 -1.28 8.48 -16.71
N SER A 509 -2.10 9.53 -16.63
CA SER A 509 -1.64 10.88 -16.96
C SER A 509 -0.70 11.43 -15.88
N GLU A 510 0.23 12.25 -16.33
CA GLU A 510 1.33 12.76 -15.53
C GLU A 510 1.04 14.22 -15.12
N LYS A 511 1.63 14.63 -14.00
CA LYS A 511 1.69 16.01 -13.54
C LYS A 511 3.14 16.38 -13.28
N PHE A 512 3.63 17.40 -13.99
CA PHE A 512 4.99 17.87 -13.83
C PHE A 512 5.24 18.53 -12.47
N GLY A 513 6.46 18.34 -11.99
CA GLY A 513 7.03 18.94 -10.79
C GLY A 513 8.53 18.66 -10.77
N VAL A 514 9.19 18.87 -9.64
CA VAL A 514 10.57 18.35 -9.45
C VAL A 514 10.58 16.86 -9.68
N VAL A 515 9.64 16.16 -9.06
CA VAL A 515 9.33 14.75 -9.28
C VAL A 515 8.07 14.66 -10.11
N LEU A 516 8.08 13.82 -11.15
CA LEU A 516 6.91 13.49 -11.94
C LEU A 516 5.93 12.67 -11.09
N LYS A 517 4.69 13.12 -10.99
CA LYS A 517 3.64 12.46 -10.20
C LYS A 517 2.50 12.02 -11.10
N LYS A 518 1.71 11.04 -10.66
CA LYS A 518 0.40 10.79 -11.30
C LYS A 518 -0.49 12.00 -11.11
N LYS A 519 -1.22 12.38 -12.14
CA LYS A 519 -2.19 13.48 -12.05
C LYS A 519 -3.37 13.11 -11.15
N ILE A 520 -3.84 11.87 -11.27
CA ILE A 520 -4.86 11.26 -10.40
C ILE A 520 -4.16 10.16 -9.58
N PRO A 521 -4.16 10.22 -8.25
CA PRO A 521 -3.56 9.19 -7.40
C PRO A 521 -4.15 7.81 -7.67
N LEU A 522 -3.33 6.76 -7.58
CA LEU A 522 -3.80 5.38 -7.71
C LEU A 522 -4.59 4.97 -6.47
N VAL A 523 -5.90 4.81 -6.62
CA VAL A 523 -6.78 4.20 -5.61
C VAL A 523 -7.10 2.77 -6.03
N ALA A 524 -6.85 1.81 -5.14
CA ALA A 524 -7.04 0.39 -5.42
C ALA A 524 -7.76 -0.33 -4.26
N ILE A 525 -8.49 -1.39 -4.61
CA ILE A 525 -9.04 -2.38 -3.68
C ILE A 525 -8.15 -3.62 -3.77
N LEU A 526 -7.77 -4.13 -2.61
CA LEU A 526 -6.86 -5.27 -2.51
C LEU A 526 -7.51 -6.46 -1.80
N THR A 527 -7.19 -7.66 -2.27
CA THR A 527 -7.62 -8.93 -1.67
C THR A 527 -6.41 -9.82 -1.41
N PRO A 528 -6.27 -10.45 -0.24
CA PRO A 528 -5.15 -11.33 0.03
C PRO A 528 -5.16 -12.53 -0.91
N ARG A 529 -4.01 -12.83 -1.51
CA ARG A 529 -3.86 -14.04 -2.33
C ARG A 529 -3.93 -15.32 -1.48
N ILE A 530 -3.95 -15.21 -0.15
CA ILE A 530 -4.08 -16.34 0.79
C ILE A 530 -5.38 -17.14 0.59
N ALA A 531 -6.49 -16.50 0.23
CA ALA A 531 -7.75 -17.21 -0.04
C ALA A 531 -7.64 -18.10 -1.30
N GLU A 532 -6.76 -17.76 -2.25
CA GLU A 532 -6.42 -18.56 -3.42
C GLU A 532 -5.25 -19.54 -3.16
N ARG A 533 -4.46 -19.32 -2.10
CA ARG A 533 -3.26 -20.13 -1.77
C ARG A 533 -3.57 -21.52 -1.27
N SER A 534 -4.74 -21.78 -0.70
CA SER A 534 -5.07 -23.13 -0.24
C SER A 534 -6.57 -23.35 -0.16
N GLU A 535 -7.09 -24.18 -1.06
CA GLU A 535 -8.45 -24.74 -0.97
C GLU A 535 -8.60 -25.71 0.22
N ASN A 536 -7.48 -26.01 0.88
CA ASN A 536 -7.33 -27.06 1.87
C ASN A 536 -6.98 -26.49 3.25
N LEU A 537 -6.88 -25.17 3.43
CA LEU A 537 -6.75 -24.56 4.75
C LEU A 537 -8.11 -24.04 5.20
N ALA A 538 -8.56 -24.52 6.35
CA ALA A 538 -9.83 -24.13 6.96
C ALA A 538 -9.63 -23.82 8.45
N PHE A 539 -10.67 -23.34 9.11
CA PHE A 539 -10.80 -23.44 10.56
C PHE A 539 -12.14 -24.13 10.88
N PRO A 540 -12.31 -24.76 12.06
CA PRO A 540 -13.50 -25.55 12.39
C PRO A 540 -14.73 -24.68 12.67
N ALA A 541 -15.20 -23.95 11.66
CA ALA A 541 -16.33 -23.03 11.68
C ALA A 541 -17.65 -23.72 12.11
N GLY A 542 -18.62 -22.90 12.48
CA GLY A 542 -19.98 -23.34 12.80
C GLY A 542 -20.74 -23.88 11.58
N ASP A 543 -21.75 -24.72 11.82
CA ASP A 543 -22.72 -25.18 10.81
C ASP A 543 -23.57 -24.03 10.22
N CYS A 544 -23.89 -23.03 11.04
CA CYS A 544 -24.65 -21.85 10.66
C CYS A 544 -23.79 -20.86 9.85
N HIS A 545 -23.82 -20.98 8.53
CA HIS A 545 -23.04 -20.13 7.61
C HIS A 545 -23.40 -18.64 7.66
N THR A 546 -24.62 -18.29 8.12
CA THR A 546 -25.08 -16.90 8.27
C THR A 546 -24.53 -16.19 9.52
N VAL A 547 -24.00 -16.96 10.48
CA VAL A 547 -23.41 -16.40 11.70
C VAL A 547 -22.03 -15.85 11.38
N GLY A 548 -21.82 -14.56 11.66
CA GLY A 548 -20.52 -13.92 11.48
C GLY A 548 -19.42 -14.60 12.29
N ILE A 549 -18.18 -14.57 11.77
CA ILE A 549 -17.03 -15.29 12.33
C ILE A 549 -16.79 -15.00 13.83
N GLY A 550 -17.00 -13.75 14.28
CA GLY A 550 -16.87 -13.39 15.69
C GLY A 550 -17.88 -14.09 16.59
N GLY A 551 -19.11 -14.29 16.11
CA GLY A 551 -20.15 -15.06 16.80
C GLY A 551 -19.81 -16.54 16.85
N GLN A 552 -19.32 -17.11 15.75
CA GLN A 552 -18.88 -18.52 15.74
C GLN A 552 -17.76 -18.75 16.74
N ILE A 553 -16.72 -17.93 16.75
CA ILE A 553 -15.61 -18.06 17.71
C ILE A 553 -16.10 -17.84 19.15
N GLY A 554 -16.89 -16.79 19.36
CA GLY A 554 -17.37 -16.39 20.68
C GLY A 554 -18.38 -17.36 21.32
N GLY A 555 -19.07 -18.17 20.51
CA GLY A 555 -19.99 -19.22 20.94
C GLY A 555 -19.42 -20.64 20.88
N GLY A 556 -18.12 -20.80 20.61
CA GLY A 556 -17.46 -22.10 20.45
C GLY A 556 -17.21 -22.47 18.99
N GLY A 557 -18.24 -22.42 18.15
CA GLY A 557 -18.14 -22.69 16.71
C GLY A 557 -18.08 -24.19 16.44
N TYR A 558 -19.26 -24.81 16.42
CA TYR A 558 -19.47 -26.24 16.26
C TYR A 558 -20.03 -26.54 14.86
N GLY A 559 -19.43 -27.49 14.14
CA GLY A 559 -19.83 -27.82 12.77
C GLY A 559 -19.15 -29.08 12.21
N TYR A 560 -19.10 -29.20 10.89
CA TYR A 560 -18.70 -30.44 10.19
C TYR A 560 -17.26 -30.89 10.46
N LEU A 561 -16.38 -29.95 10.83
CA LEU A 561 -14.97 -30.20 11.15
C LEU A 561 -14.71 -30.54 12.63
N THR A 562 -15.71 -30.37 13.49
CA THR A 562 -15.50 -30.39 14.94
C THR A 562 -14.99 -31.72 15.45
N ARG A 563 -15.49 -32.83 14.92
CA ARG A 563 -15.06 -34.18 15.34
C ARG A 563 -13.57 -34.45 15.07
N LYS A 564 -12.99 -33.85 14.04
CA LYS A 564 -11.57 -34.05 13.69
C LYS A 564 -10.66 -32.99 14.33
N TYR A 565 -11.12 -31.75 14.41
CA TYR A 565 -10.26 -30.60 14.74
C TYR A 565 -10.65 -29.83 16.02
N GLY A 566 -11.72 -30.23 16.70
CA GLY A 566 -12.28 -29.49 17.84
C GLY A 566 -13.11 -28.28 17.41
N LEU A 567 -13.50 -27.47 18.38
CA LEU A 567 -14.29 -26.25 18.15
C LEU A 567 -13.43 -25.15 17.48
N THR A 568 -14.09 -24.15 16.88
CA THR A 568 -13.38 -22.94 16.45
C THR A 568 -12.60 -22.30 17.62
N ALA A 569 -13.22 -22.21 18.80
CA ALA A 569 -12.62 -21.61 20.00
C ALA A 569 -11.36 -22.35 20.51
N ASP A 570 -11.23 -23.66 20.23
CA ASP A 570 -10.02 -24.43 20.59
C ASP A 570 -8.81 -24.02 19.74
N ASN A 571 -9.08 -23.43 18.57
CA ASN A 571 -8.08 -23.04 17.60
C ASN A 571 -7.73 -21.53 17.72
N VAL A 572 -8.24 -20.84 18.74
CA VAL A 572 -7.84 -19.46 19.03
C VAL A 572 -6.47 -19.44 19.72
N LEU A 573 -5.53 -18.72 19.13
CA LEU A 573 -4.16 -18.54 19.64
C LEU A 573 -4.01 -17.26 20.46
N ASP A 574 -4.69 -16.20 20.06
CA ASP A 574 -4.64 -14.85 20.63
C ASP A 574 -5.88 -14.03 20.21
N THR A 575 -6.13 -12.90 20.88
CA THR A 575 -7.26 -12.00 20.64
C THR A 575 -6.87 -10.57 20.99
N GLU A 576 -7.30 -9.59 20.19
CA GLU A 576 -7.27 -8.18 20.57
C GLU A 576 -8.64 -7.75 21.10
N LEU A 577 -8.69 -7.29 22.35
CA LEU A 577 -9.93 -6.91 23.04
C LEU A 577 -9.79 -5.54 23.71
N ILE A 578 -10.78 -4.67 23.53
CA ILE A 578 -10.92 -3.44 24.30
C ILE A 578 -11.70 -3.77 25.59
N ASP A 579 -11.07 -3.52 26.73
CA ASP A 579 -11.73 -3.67 28.02
C ASP A 579 -12.61 -2.45 28.39
N VAL A 580 -13.32 -2.55 29.51
CA VAL A 580 -14.20 -1.48 30.02
C VAL A 580 -13.47 -0.17 30.35
N LYS A 581 -12.13 -0.17 30.38
CA LYS A 581 -11.29 1.03 30.60
C LYS A 581 -10.74 1.60 29.30
N GLY A 582 -11.14 1.07 28.15
CA GLY A 582 -10.65 1.50 26.84
C GLY A 582 -9.23 1.00 26.50
N ARG A 583 -8.69 0.04 27.26
CA ARG A 583 -7.35 -0.51 27.00
C ARG A 583 -7.45 -1.63 25.97
N ILE A 584 -6.56 -1.63 24.98
CA ILE A 584 -6.42 -2.74 24.03
C ILE A 584 -5.53 -3.81 24.67
N LEU A 585 -6.08 -5.00 24.84
CA LEU A 585 -5.41 -6.15 25.45
C LEU A 585 -5.21 -7.24 24.40
N ASN A 586 -4.00 -7.82 24.36
CA ASN A 586 -3.71 -9.13 23.78
C ASN A 586 -3.58 -10.20 24.87
N ARG A 587 -3.49 -11.49 24.49
CA ARG A 587 -3.39 -12.64 25.43
C ARG A 587 -2.38 -12.41 26.55
N LYS A 588 -1.18 -11.93 26.20
CA LYS A 588 -0.11 -11.64 27.15
C LYS A 588 -0.53 -10.60 28.19
N SER A 589 -1.20 -9.53 27.75
CA SER A 589 -1.62 -8.43 28.63
C SER A 589 -2.95 -8.67 29.36
N MET A 590 -3.86 -9.48 28.81
CA MET A 590 -5.13 -9.81 29.48
C MET A 590 -4.99 -10.94 30.50
N GLY A 591 -3.95 -11.77 30.37
CA GLY A 591 -3.76 -12.97 31.19
C GLY A 591 -4.60 -14.16 30.72
N GLU A 592 -4.27 -15.34 31.24
CA GLU A 592 -4.91 -16.59 30.79
C GLU A 592 -6.36 -16.73 31.25
N ASP A 593 -6.76 -16.15 32.39
CA ASP A 593 -8.13 -16.26 32.90
C ASP A 593 -9.14 -15.55 31.99
N LEU A 594 -8.85 -14.30 31.62
CA LEU A 594 -9.69 -13.57 30.68
C LEU A 594 -9.62 -14.20 29.28
N PHE A 595 -8.43 -14.62 28.83
CA PHE A 595 -8.28 -15.33 27.57
C PHE A 595 -9.05 -16.66 27.52
N TRP A 596 -9.13 -17.36 28.64
CA TRP A 596 -9.97 -18.55 28.78
C TRP A 596 -11.46 -18.18 28.68
N ALA A 597 -11.90 -17.16 29.41
CA ALA A 597 -13.31 -16.76 29.46
C ALA A 597 -13.86 -16.30 28.10
N ILE A 598 -13.08 -15.58 27.31
CA ILE A 598 -13.53 -15.05 26.01
C ILE A 598 -13.60 -16.10 24.90
N ARG A 599 -12.92 -17.25 25.07
CA ARG A 599 -12.99 -18.37 24.12
C ARG A 599 -14.22 -19.20 24.45
N SER A 600 -15.33 -18.96 23.75
CA SER A 600 -16.66 -19.59 23.91
C SER A 600 -17.55 -19.13 25.07
N GLY A 601 -17.10 -18.20 25.93
CA GLY A 601 -17.89 -17.71 27.07
C GLY A 601 -18.68 -16.43 26.78
N GLY A 602 -18.92 -16.09 25.51
CA GLY A 602 -19.57 -14.84 25.15
C GLY A 602 -18.63 -13.64 25.37
N PRO A 603 -17.64 -13.42 24.50
CA PRO A 603 -16.60 -12.39 24.69
C PRO A 603 -17.16 -10.97 24.83
N ALA A 604 -18.34 -10.70 24.27
CA ALA A 604 -19.04 -9.41 24.40
C ALA A 604 -19.37 -9.04 25.85
N SER A 605 -19.45 -10.01 26.75
CA SER A 605 -19.66 -9.77 28.19
C SER A 605 -18.42 -9.17 28.88
N PHE A 606 -17.24 -9.27 28.25
CA PHE A 606 -15.96 -8.87 28.85
C PHE A 606 -15.32 -7.65 28.16
N GLY A 607 -15.77 -7.31 26.94
CA GLY A 607 -15.24 -6.19 26.18
C GLY A 607 -15.61 -6.24 24.70
N ILE A 608 -14.97 -5.40 23.90
CA ILE A 608 -15.15 -5.37 22.43
C ILE A 608 -13.97 -6.10 21.80
N VAL A 609 -14.23 -7.24 21.16
CA VAL A 609 -13.20 -7.94 20.39
C VAL A 609 -12.96 -7.22 19.07
N LEU A 610 -11.72 -6.84 18.82
CA LEU A 610 -11.26 -6.19 17.58
C LEU A 610 -10.76 -7.22 16.57
N ALA A 611 -10.02 -8.24 17.04
CA ALA A 611 -9.40 -9.22 16.16
C ALA A 611 -9.20 -10.56 16.86
N TRP A 612 -9.21 -11.64 16.07
CA TRP A 612 -8.88 -13.00 16.50
C TRP A 612 -7.65 -13.50 15.75
N LYS A 613 -6.76 -14.20 16.44
CA LYS A 613 -5.67 -14.96 15.83
C LYS A 613 -5.99 -16.44 15.90
N LEU A 614 -6.21 -17.07 14.75
CA LEU A 614 -6.62 -18.47 14.66
C LEU A 614 -5.49 -19.37 14.15
N ARG A 615 -5.49 -20.61 14.60
CA ARG A 615 -4.78 -21.73 13.98
C ARG A 615 -5.67 -22.30 12.88
N LEU A 616 -5.18 -22.27 11.65
CA LEU A 616 -5.82 -22.99 10.53
C LEU A 616 -5.45 -24.47 10.58
N VAL A 617 -6.32 -25.31 10.02
CA VAL A 617 -6.19 -26.75 9.89
C VAL A 617 -6.20 -27.15 8.42
N THR A 618 -5.44 -28.18 8.09
CA THR A 618 -5.43 -28.75 6.74
C THR A 618 -6.56 -29.76 6.57
N VAL A 619 -7.41 -29.55 5.58
CA VAL A 619 -8.51 -30.43 5.17
C VAL A 619 -8.24 -31.02 3.78
N PRO A 620 -8.73 -32.23 3.47
CA PRO A 620 -8.64 -32.79 2.12
C PRO A 620 -9.30 -31.87 1.08
N SER A 621 -8.76 -31.83 -0.15
CA SER A 621 -9.34 -31.03 -1.25
C SER A 621 -10.72 -31.53 -1.66
N THR A 622 -10.96 -32.83 -1.51
CA THR A 622 -12.22 -33.51 -1.82
C THR A 622 -12.72 -34.24 -0.58
N VAL A 623 -14.02 -34.14 -0.34
CA VAL A 623 -14.74 -34.87 0.71
C VAL A 623 -15.90 -35.64 0.11
N THR A 624 -16.32 -36.71 0.77
CA THR A 624 -17.52 -37.46 0.37
C THR A 624 -18.69 -37.05 1.25
N VAL A 625 -19.81 -36.70 0.65
CA VAL A 625 -21.06 -36.35 1.34
C VAL A 625 -22.21 -37.26 0.91
N PHE A 626 -23.21 -37.43 1.78
CA PHE A 626 -24.50 -38.02 1.44
C PHE A 626 -25.63 -37.37 2.26
N ASP A 627 -26.85 -37.44 1.74
CA ASP A 627 -28.09 -37.09 2.45
C ASP A 627 -29.15 -38.16 2.13
N VAL A 628 -29.45 -39.01 3.12
CA VAL A 628 -30.29 -40.20 2.94
C VAL A 628 -31.57 -40.06 3.74
N ARG A 629 -32.71 -40.01 3.04
CA ARG A 629 -34.04 -39.94 3.63
C ARG A 629 -34.57 -41.33 4.02
N ARG A 630 -35.17 -41.45 5.20
CA ARG A 630 -35.89 -42.64 5.69
C ARG A 630 -37.25 -42.22 6.27
N ASN A 631 -38.27 -43.04 6.07
CA ASN A 631 -39.60 -42.82 6.66
C ASN A 631 -39.60 -43.28 8.13
N MET A 632 -40.12 -42.46 9.04
CA MET A 632 -40.21 -42.77 10.47
C MET A 632 -41.40 -43.67 10.86
N GLU A 633 -42.33 -43.94 9.94
CA GLU A 633 -43.49 -44.80 10.20
C GLU A 633 -43.10 -46.28 10.40
N GLY A 634 -41.90 -46.71 9.96
CA GLY A 634 -41.40 -48.08 10.12
C GLY A 634 -40.44 -48.28 11.31
N ASP A 635 -40.46 -49.46 11.92
CA ASP A 635 -39.58 -49.80 13.05
C ASP A 635 -38.09 -49.89 12.69
N ALA A 636 -37.76 -50.12 11.42
CA ALA A 636 -36.38 -50.20 10.95
C ALA A 636 -35.63 -48.86 11.15
N THR A 637 -36.28 -47.73 10.86
CA THR A 637 -35.67 -46.40 11.01
C THR A 637 -35.43 -46.05 12.48
N LYS A 638 -36.35 -46.44 13.37
CA LYS A 638 -36.16 -46.29 14.82
C LYS A 638 -34.94 -47.10 15.30
N LYS A 639 -34.84 -48.37 14.89
CA LYS A 639 -33.67 -49.22 15.21
C LYS A 639 -32.36 -48.61 14.73
N LEU A 640 -32.34 -48.10 13.50
CA LEU A 640 -31.19 -47.39 12.94
C LEU A 640 -30.82 -46.15 13.77
N PHE A 641 -31.80 -45.33 14.17
CA PHE A 641 -31.54 -44.21 15.06
C PHE A 641 -30.98 -44.65 16.42
N HIS A 642 -31.54 -45.69 17.05
CA HIS A 642 -31.05 -46.21 18.33
C HIS A 642 -29.61 -46.73 18.24
N GLN A 643 -29.22 -47.29 17.09
CA GLN A 643 -27.83 -47.66 16.84
C GLN A 643 -26.95 -46.44 16.62
N TRP A 644 -27.41 -45.46 15.82
CA TRP A 644 -26.73 -44.19 15.61
C TRP A 644 -26.40 -43.51 16.94
N GLN A 645 -27.37 -43.30 17.83
CA GLN A 645 -27.13 -42.60 19.09
C GLN A 645 -26.16 -43.32 20.06
N ARG A 646 -25.92 -44.63 19.88
CA ARG A 646 -25.00 -45.43 20.72
C ARG A 646 -23.58 -45.53 20.16
N ARG A 647 -23.42 -45.29 18.85
CA ARG A 647 -22.19 -45.51 18.10
C ARG A 647 -21.61 -44.25 17.48
N ALA A 648 -22.43 -43.25 17.15
CA ALA A 648 -22.00 -42.11 16.38
C ALA A 648 -20.81 -41.39 17.03
N ASP A 649 -20.75 -41.25 18.35
CA ASP A 649 -19.63 -40.65 19.08
C ASP A 649 -18.31 -41.46 19.00
N LYS A 650 -18.38 -42.74 18.64
CA LYS A 650 -17.25 -43.70 18.63
C LYS A 650 -16.75 -44.07 17.24
N VAL A 651 -17.48 -43.73 16.18
CA VAL A 651 -17.02 -43.99 14.81
C VAL A 651 -15.78 -43.14 14.48
N ASP A 652 -15.15 -43.43 13.34
CA ASP A 652 -13.98 -42.71 12.84
C ASP A 652 -14.14 -41.17 12.96
N GLU A 653 -13.08 -40.47 13.39
CA GLU A 653 -13.13 -39.02 13.58
C GLU A 653 -13.23 -38.25 12.25
N ASP A 654 -12.94 -38.91 11.12
CA ASP A 654 -13.14 -38.38 9.77
C ASP A 654 -14.62 -38.32 9.37
N LEU A 655 -15.49 -39.11 10.00
CA LEU A 655 -16.92 -39.20 9.70
C LEU A 655 -17.74 -38.36 10.66
N SER A 656 -18.43 -37.35 10.13
CA SER A 656 -19.46 -36.58 10.84
C SER A 656 -20.84 -36.93 10.26
N ILE A 657 -21.54 -37.89 10.89
CA ILE A 657 -22.89 -38.32 10.49
C ILE A 657 -23.95 -37.79 11.46
N TYR A 658 -24.80 -36.89 11.00
CA TYR A 658 -25.86 -36.25 11.79
C TYR A 658 -27.25 -36.67 11.31
N VAL A 659 -28.23 -36.55 12.21
CA VAL A 659 -29.61 -36.94 11.97
C VAL A 659 -30.52 -35.73 12.05
N ARG A 660 -31.39 -35.54 11.07
CA ARG A 660 -32.45 -34.53 11.12
C ARG A 660 -33.82 -35.20 11.13
N PHE A 661 -34.68 -34.78 12.05
CA PHE A 661 -36.11 -35.09 12.01
C PHE A 661 -36.88 -33.84 11.59
N GLN A 662 -37.77 -33.99 10.60
CA GLN A 662 -38.65 -32.91 10.14
C GLN A 662 -39.96 -33.47 9.59
N THR A 663 -41.03 -32.69 9.69
CA THR A 663 -42.31 -33.01 9.07
C THR A 663 -42.36 -32.58 7.62
N GLU A 664 -43.06 -33.38 6.79
CA GLU A 664 -43.23 -33.13 5.37
C GLU A 664 -44.68 -33.33 4.97
N SER A 665 -45.19 -32.46 4.09
CA SER A 665 -46.50 -32.67 3.49
C SER A 665 -46.40 -33.74 2.42
N SER A 666 -47.14 -34.83 2.61
CA SER A 666 -47.37 -35.89 1.64
C SER A 666 -48.83 -35.87 1.20
N ILE A 667 -49.13 -36.44 0.05
CA ILE A 667 -50.50 -36.72 -0.39
C ILE A 667 -50.72 -38.23 -0.23
N ASP A 668 -51.81 -38.64 0.41
CA ASP A 668 -52.16 -40.06 0.52
C ASP A 668 -52.73 -40.60 -0.80
N LYS A 669 -53.07 -41.89 -0.84
CA LYS A 669 -53.61 -42.55 -2.05
C LYS A 669 -55.02 -42.06 -2.43
N GLU A 670 -55.67 -41.32 -1.53
CA GLU A 670 -57.04 -40.80 -1.65
C GLU A 670 -57.05 -39.30 -2.00
N GLY A 671 -55.87 -38.66 -2.09
CA GLY A 671 -55.71 -37.25 -2.43
C GLY A 671 -55.70 -36.30 -1.23
N ASN A 672 -55.76 -36.81 0.00
CA ASN A 672 -55.72 -35.97 1.20
C ASN A 672 -54.28 -35.62 1.56
N LYS A 673 -54.07 -34.39 2.07
CA LYS A 673 -52.79 -33.99 2.65
C LYS A 673 -52.57 -34.73 3.96
N LYS A 674 -51.47 -35.48 4.04
CA LYS A 674 -50.98 -36.17 5.22
C LYS A 674 -49.62 -35.63 5.61
N ILE A 675 -49.42 -35.27 6.86
CA ILE A 675 -48.09 -34.93 7.39
C ILE A 675 -47.36 -36.23 7.73
N VAL A 676 -46.15 -36.40 7.20
CA VAL A 676 -45.28 -37.55 7.49
C VAL A 676 -43.99 -37.07 8.15
N LEU A 677 -43.50 -37.83 9.11
CA LEU A 677 -42.21 -37.58 9.72
C LEU A 677 -41.09 -38.27 8.94
N ALA A 678 -40.11 -37.47 8.51
CA ALA A 678 -38.92 -37.96 7.82
C ALA A 678 -37.69 -37.90 8.74
N ALA A 679 -36.81 -38.89 8.61
CA ALA A 679 -35.47 -38.88 9.18
C ALA A 679 -34.44 -38.78 8.05
N TYR A 680 -33.54 -37.82 8.16
CA TYR A 680 -32.44 -37.62 7.23
C TYR A 680 -31.13 -37.97 7.91
N PHE A 681 -30.40 -38.92 7.35
CA PHE A 681 -29.04 -39.25 7.76
C PHE A 681 -28.08 -38.57 6.80
N ARG A 682 -27.34 -37.60 7.31
CA ARG A 682 -26.45 -36.74 6.52
C ARG A 682 -25.03 -36.90 6.99
N ALA A 683 -24.08 -36.92 6.07
CA ALA A 683 -22.69 -37.01 6.46
C ALA A 683 -21.75 -36.12 5.66
N THR A 684 -20.65 -35.74 6.33
CA THR A 684 -19.40 -35.33 5.68
C THR A 684 -18.31 -36.29 6.11
N PHE A 685 -17.61 -36.87 5.14
CA PHE A 685 -16.47 -37.75 5.38
C PHE A 685 -15.20 -37.17 4.76
N HIS A 686 -14.17 -37.03 5.59
CA HIS A 686 -12.84 -36.53 5.17
C HIS A 686 -12.00 -37.62 4.50
N GLY A 687 -12.55 -38.23 3.46
CA GLY A 687 -11.91 -39.28 2.67
C GLY A 687 -12.73 -39.62 1.42
N GLY A 688 -12.22 -40.59 0.65
CA GLY A 688 -12.87 -41.06 -0.57
C GLY A 688 -14.06 -41.98 -0.32
N MET A 689 -14.88 -42.14 -1.34
CA MET A 689 -16.14 -42.86 -1.32
C MET A 689 -16.00 -44.33 -0.93
N ASP A 690 -14.94 -45.01 -1.38
CA ASP A 690 -14.73 -46.44 -1.12
C ASP A 690 -14.55 -46.70 0.38
N ARG A 691 -13.70 -45.91 1.03
CA ARG A 691 -13.48 -45.99 2.49
C ARG A 691 -14.76 -45.62 3.25
N LEU A 692 -15.54 -44.67 2.75
CA LEU A 692 -16.82 -44.32 3.37
C LEU A 692 -17.79 -45.50 3.34
N LEU A 693 -17.96 -46.17 2.19
CA LEU A 693 -18.89 -47.29 2.05
C LEU A 693 -18.48 -48.48 2.94
N GLU A 694 -17.19 -48.80 3.02
CA GLU A 694 -16.67 -49.82 3.95
C GLU A 694 -16.96 -49.46 5.41
N LEU A 695 -16.70 -48.21 5.79
CA LEU A 695 -16.97 -47.73 7.15
C LEU A 695 -18.46 -47.77 7.48
N MET A 696 -19.33 -47.36 6.55
CA MET A 696 -20.77 -47.38 6.74
C MET A 696 -21.32 -48.80 6.82
N GLN A 697 -20.81 -49.74 6.01
CA GLN A 697 -21.19 -51.16 6.10
C GLN A 697 -20.79 -51.78 7.44
N LYS A 698 -19.68 -51.33 8.04
CA LYS A 698 -19.20 -51.80 9.34
C LYS A 698 -19.98 -51.20 10.51
N GLU A 699 -20.17 -49.89 10.50
CA GLU A 699 -20.70 -49.15 11.66
C GLU A 699 -22.24 -49.04 11.64
N PHE A 700 -22.83 -48.92 10.45
CA PHE A 700 -24.27 -48.69 10.21
C PHE A 700 -24.81 -49.48 8.98
N PRO A 701 -24.67 -50.82 8.93
CA PRO A 701 -25.14 -51.63 7.79
C PRO A 701 -26.64 -51.46 7.52
N GLU A 702 -27.44 -51.17 8.54
CA GLU A 702 -28.89 -50.96 8.47
C GLU A 702 -29.27 -49.71 7.67
N LEU A 703 -28.36 -48.75 7.48
CA LEU A 703 -28.60 -47.63 6.59
C LEU A 703 -28.68 -48.10 5.13
N GLY A 704 -27.95 -49.16 4.76
CA GLY A 704 -27.91 -49.70 3.41
C GLY A 704 -27.42 -48.67 2.38
N LEU A 705 -26.43 -47.85 2.75
CA LEU A 705 -25.93 -46.75 1.93
C LEU A 705 -25.43 -47.25 0.57
N LEU A 706 -26.01 -46.75 -0.51
CA LEU A 706 -25.61 -47.09 -1.86
C LEU A 706 -24.58 -46.09 -2.40
N ARG A 707 -23.69 -46.56 -3.27
CA ARG A 707 -22.70 -45.71 -3.94
C ARG A 707 -23.33 -44.49 -4.62
N GLN A 708 -24.48 -44.66 -5.28
CA GLN A 708 -25.20 -43.60 -5.99
C GLN A 708 -25.79 -42.51 -5.06
N GLU A 709 -25.88 -42.78 -3.76
CA GLU A 709 -26.33 -41.81 -2.75
C GLU A 709 -25.15 -40.98 -2.20
N CYS A 710 -23.92 -41.31 -2.57
CA CYS A 710 -22.70 -40.61 -2.16
C CYS A 710 -22.20 -39.70 -3.28
N THR A 711 -21.71 -38.51 -2.92
CA THR A 711 -21.08 -37.58 -3.87
C THR A 711 -19.71 -37.14 -3.35
N GLU A 712 -18.68 -37.27 -4.18
CA GLU A 712 -17.38 -36.65 -3.94
C GLU A 712 -17.38 -35.22 -4.47
N ILE A 713 -17.11 -34.25 -3.59
CA ILE A 713 -17.14 -32.82 -3.91
C ILE A 713 -15.93 -32.10 -3.33
N ARG A 714 -15.57 -30.97 -3.93
CA ARG A 714 -14.55 -30.07 -3.34
C ARG A 714 -14.98 -29.66 -1.93
N TRP A 715 -14.03 -29.67 -0.99
CA TRP A 715 -14.28 -29.33 0.42
C TRP A 715 -15.12 -28.05 0.59
N VAL A 716 -14.68 -26.96 -0.05
CA VAL A 716 -15.36 -25.66 0.04
C VAL A 716 -16.81 -25.69 -0.48
N LYS A 717 -17.12 -26.58 -1.44
CA LYS A 717 -18.49 -26.75 -1.97
C LYS A 717 -19.39 -27.57 -1.04
N SER A 718 -18.85 -28.29 -0.07
CA SER A 718 -19.65 -29.02 0.92
C SER A 718 -20.51 -28.08 1.77
N PHE A 719 -20.07 -26.83 1.97
CA PHE A 719 -20.88 -25.81 2.64
C PHE A 719 -22.14 -25.44 1.85
N LEU A 720 -22.07 -25.36 0.52
CA LEU A 720 -23.25 -25.15 -0.32
C LEU A 720 -24.21 -26.33 -0.22
N TYR A 721 -23.66 -27.55 -0.26
CA TYR A 721 -24.42 -28.80 -0.17
C TYR A 721 -25.25 -28.89 1.11
N HIS A 722 -24.65 -28.62 2.27
CA HIS A 722 -25.37 -28.74 3.56
C HIS A 722 -26.31 -27.58 3.87
N ASN A 723 -26.15 -26.44 3.20
CA ASN A 723 -26.94 -25.22 3.45
C ASN A 723 -28.03 -24.98 2.40
N PHE A 724 -28.45 -26.03 1.68
CA PHE A 724 -29.59 -26.01 0.75
C PHE A 724 -29.49 -25.00 -0.40
N PHE A 725 -28.27 -24.59 -0.77
CA PHE A 725 -28.05 -23.83 -1.99
C PHE A 725 -28.25 -24.73 -3.22
N ARG A 726 -28.62 -24.15 -4.37
CA ARG A 726 -28.85 -24.95 -5.58
C ARG A 726 -27.55 -25.57 -6.05
N ASN A 727 -27.62 -26.83 -6.48
CA ASN A 727 -26.49 -27.52 -7.11
C ASN A 727 -25.97 -26.69 -8.29
N GLY A 728 -24.71 -26.27 -8.22
CA GLY A 728 -24.04 -25.50 -9.29
C GLY A 728 -23.90 -24.00 -9.03
N GLU A 729 -24.42 -23.46 -7.92
CA GLU A 729 -24.21 -22.06 -7.56
C GLU A 729 -22.72 -21.72 -7.30
N SER A 730 -22.35 -20.47 -7.60
CA SER A 730 -21.00 -19.95 -7.31
C SER A 730 -20.79 -19.81 -5.80
N LEU A 731 -19.54 -19.98 -5.34
CA LEU A 731 -19.17 -19.70 -3.95
C LEU A 731 -19.41 -18.24 -3.54
N ASP A 732 -19.54 -17.33 -4.50
CA ASP A 732 -19.86 -15.91 -4.27
C ASP A 732 -21.19 -15.72 -3.52
N VAL A 733 -22.10 -16.70 -3.59
CA VAL A 733 -23.37 -16.65 -2.83
C VAL A 733 -23.12 -16.58 -1.32
N LEU A 734 -22.04 -17.19 -0.83
CA LEU A 734 -21.63 -17.14 0.57
C LEU A 734 -21.10 -15.76 1.00
N LEU A 735 -20.74 -14.90 0.04
CA LEU A 735 -20.28 -13.53 0.29
C LEU A 735 -21.43 -12.52 0.35
N ASN A 736 -22.64 -12.90 -0.08
CA ASN A 736 -23.79 -12.01 -0.08
C ASN A 736 -24.37 -11.83 1.33
N ARG A 737 -24.25 -10.61 1.86
CA ARG A 737 -24.77 -10.24 3.19
C ARG A 737 -26.22 -9.72 3.17
N ILE A 738 -26.80 -9.53 1.99
CA ILE A 738 -28.18 -9.05 1.80
C ILE A 738 -29.03 -10.28 1.51
N SER A 739 -29.64 -10.83 2.54
CA SER A 739 -30.54 -11.98 2.41
C SER A 739 -31.83 -11.57 1.70
N ASN A 740 -32.11 -12.19 0.55
CA ASN A 740 -33.42 -12.14 -0.14
C ASN A 740 -34.39 -13.23 0.35
N TYR A 741 -34.06 -13.94 1.44
CA TYR A 741 -34.96 -14.93 2.01
C TYR A 741 -36.08 -14.23 2.79
N ASN A 742 -37.34 -14.64 2.56
CA ASN A 742 -38.44 -14.37 3.48
C ASN A 742 -38.02 -14.87 4.85
N MET A 743 -37.62 -13.97 5.75
CA MET A 743 -37.16 -14.33 7.08
C MET A 743 -38.36 -14.83 7.89
N SER A 744 -38.54 -16.14 7.97
CA SER A 744 -39.32 -16.75 9.03
C SER A 744 -38.65 -16.43 10.37
N SER A 745 -39.43 -15.98 11.35
CA SER A 745 -38.94 -15.90 12.72
C SER A 745 -38.66 -17.30 13.23
N PHE A 746 -37.66 -17.44 14.09
CA PHE A 746 -37.30 -18.75 14.63
C PHE A 746 -36.88 -18.69 16.09
N LYS A 747 -37.00 -19.83 16.76
CA LYS A 747 -36.45 -20.07 18.09
C LYS A 747 -35.68 -21.39 18.07
N ALA A 748 -34.48 -21.32 18.63
CA ALA A 748 -33.57 -22.44 18.74
C ALA A 748 -33.29 -22.78 20.21
N LYS A 749 -33.15 -24.07 20.53
CA LYS A 749 -32.63 -24.55 21.82
C LYS A 749 -31.70 -25.72 21.59
N SER A 750 -30.62 -25.79 22.36
CA SER A 750 -29.66 -26.88 22.32
C SER A 750 -29.67 -27.70 23.62
N GLU A 751 -29.56 -29.02 23.50
CA GLU A 751 -29.36 -29.97 24.61
C GLU A 751 -28.18 -30.89 24.33
N PHE A 752 -27.50 -31.35 25.37
CA PHE A 752 -26.26 -32.13 25.24
C PHE A 752 -26.44 -33.47 25.94
N VAL A 753 -26.33 -34.55 25.16
CA VAL A 753 -26.76 -35.88 25.58
C VAL A 753 -25.57 -36.68 26.05
N LYS A 754 -25.63 -37.18 27.30
CA LYS A 754 -24.60 -38.08 27.86
C LYS A 754 -25.02 -39.55 27.84
N GLU A 755 -26.32 -39.82 27.83
CA GLU A 755 -26.89 -41.16 27.79
C GLU A 755 -27.94 -41.26 26.67
N PRO A 756 -28.03 -42.39 25.95
CA PRO A 756 -29.01 -42.56 24.88
C PRO A 756 -30.45 -42.25 25.33
N ILE A 757 -31.22 -41.57 24.48
CA ILE A 757 -32.64 -41.28 24.72
C ILE A 757 -33.42 -42.60 24.74
N ALA A 758 -34.19 -42.80 25.81
CA ALA A 758 -35.09 -43.94 25.98
C ALA A 758 -36.24 -43.94 24.94
N ASP A 759 -36.75 -45.12 24.60
CA ASP A 759 -37.72 -45.29 23.50
C ASP A 759 -39.03 -44.52 23.73
N ASP A 760 -39.50 -44.44 24.97
CA ASP A 760 -40.69 -43.69 25.39
C ASP A 760 -40.48 -42.17 25.22
N ALA A 761 -39.35 -41.65 25.72
CA ALA A 761 -38.97 -40.25 25.56
C ALA A 761 -38.76 -39.88 24.08
N PHE A 762 -38.13 -40.76 23.30
CA PHE A 762 -37.94 -40.56 21.87
C PHE A 762 -39.28 -40.50 21.13
N LYS A 763 -40.23 -41.38 21.48
CA LYS A 763 -41.58 -41.38 20.92
C LYS A 763 -42.34 -40.10 21.26
N GLU A 764 -42.28 -39.63 22.50
CA GLU A 764 -42.92 -38.37 22.91
C GLU A 764 -42.31 -37.18 22.17
N MET A 765 -40.98 -37.10 22.11
CA MET A 765 -40.24 -36.04 21.43
C MET A 765 -40.66 -35.92 19.95
N LEU A 766 -40.72 -37.05 19.23
CA LEU A 766 -41.15 -37.06 17.84
C LEU A 766 -42.66 -36.79 17.68
N GLY A 767 -43.47 -37.19 18.67
CA GLY A 767 -44.92 -36.92 18.69
C GLY A 767 -45.22 -35.42 18.62
N ARG A 768 -44.42 -34.60 19.31
CA ARG A 768 -44.57 -33.13 19.31
C ARG A 768 -44.36 -32.48 17.95
N LEU A 769 -43.69 -33.15 17.01
CA LEU A 769 -43.50 -32.63 15.65
C LEU A 769 -44.79 -32.63 14.83
N TYR A 770 -45.81 -33.37 15.25
CA TYR A 770 -47.12 -33.42 14.59
C TYR A 770 -48.10 -32.34 15.09
N GLU A 771 -47.73 -31.54 16.09
CA GLU A 771 -48.60 -30.48 16.61
C GLU A 771 -48.76 -29.36 15.56
N GLU A 772 -49.97 -29.20 15.02
CA GLU A 772 -50.26 -28.23 13.94
C GLU A 772 -49.96 -26.77 14.32
N GLU A 773 -50.03 -26.45 15.61
CA GLU A 773 -49.83 -25.09 16.14
C GLU A 773 -48.37 -24.61 16.07
N VAL A 774 -47.41 -25.50 15.80
CA VAL A 774 -45.97 -25.23 15.95
C VAL A 774 -45.31 -24.74 14.65
N GLY A 775 -46.02 -24.73 13.51
CA GLY A 775 -45.46 -24.26 12.23
C GLY A 775 -44.40 -25.21 11.65
N GLY A 776 -43.24 -24.68 11.23
CA GLY A 776 -42.14 -25.49 10.70
C GLY A 776 -41.17 -25.92 11.80
N VAL A 777 -41.01 -27.23 12.04
CA VAL A 777 -40.15 -27.75 13.11
C VAL A 777 -39.08 -28.70 12.58
N MET A 778 -37.85 -28.54 13.07
CA MET A 778 -36.74 -29.43 12.82
C MET A 778 -36.04 -29.80 14.13
N ILE A 779 -35.60 -31.06 14.24
CA ILE A 779 -34.70 -31.52 15.29
C ILE A 779 -33.44 -32.04 14.63
N ASP A 780 -32.32 -31.35 14.86
CA ASP A 780 -31.01 -31.75 14.38
C ASP A 780 -30.20 -32.40 15.51
N LEU A 781 -29.60 -33.55 15.24
CA LEU A 781 -28.78 -34.29 16.18
C LEU A 781 -27.38 -34.44 15.61
N PHE A 782 -26.42 -33.75 16.23
CA PHE A 782 -25.04 -33.70 15.75
C PHE A 782 -24.10 -34.52 16.62
N PRO A 783 -23.33 -35.46 16.03
CA PRO A 783 -22.49 -36.36 16.79
C PRO A 783 -21.29 -35.63 17.42
N PHE A 784 -21.04 -35.89 18.69
CA PHE A 784 -19.80 -35.46 19.35
C PHE A 784 -18.72 -36.51 19.12
N GLY A 785 -17.78 -36.76 20.04
CA GLY A 785 -16.73 -37.75 19.81
C GLY A 785 -15.48 -37.24 19.09
N GLY A 786 -14.62 -38.17 18.67
CA GLY A 786 -13.34 -37.86 18.04
C GLY A 786 -12.46 -36.95 18.90
N LYS A 787 -12.00 -35.82 18.33
CA LYS A 787 -11.21 -34.80 19.01
C LYS A 787 -11.92 -34.18 20.22
N MET A 788 -13.25 -34.07 20.21
CA MET A 788 -14.02 -33.52 21.34
C MET A 788 -13.88 -34.39 22.60
N ASN A 789 -13.74 -35.70 22.45
CA ASN A 789 -13.51 -36.62 23.58
C ASN A 789 -12.10 -36.54 24.16
N LYS A 790 -11.17 -35.91 23.45
CA LYS A 790 -9.77 -35.76 23.87
C LYS A 790 -9.53 -34.42 24.61
N ILE A 791 -10.56 -33.58 24.75
CA ILE A 791 -10.48 -32.25 25.35
C ILE A 791 -11.29 -32.24 26.66
N SER A 792 -10.70 -31.69 27.73
CA SER A 792 -11.35 -31.55 29.04
C SER A 792 -12.59 -30.64 28.97
N GLU A 793 -13.63 -30.95 29.74
CA GLU A 793 -14.80 -30.07 29.92
C GLU A 793 -14.40 -28.69 30.46
N SER A 794 -13.26 -28.56 31.16
CA SER A 794 -12.75 -27.29 31.70
C SER A 794 -11.77 -26.55 30.77
N ALA A 795 -11.48 -27.08 29.58
CA ALA A 795 -10.44 -26.51 28.71
C ALA A 795 -10.77 -25.08 28.22
N ILE A 796 -12.05 -24.80 28.02
CA ILE A 796 -12.66 -23.49 27.73
C ILE A 796 -14.07 -23.48 28.35
N PRO A 797 -14.76 -22.32 28.49
CA PRO A 797 -16.16 -22.22 28.92
C PRO A 797 -17.16 -22.75 27.87
N PHE A 798 -16.92 -23.97 27.39
CA PHE A 798 -17.84 -24.81 26.62
C PHE A 798 -17.68 -26.23 27.18
N PRO A 799 -18.43 -26.58 28.24
CA PRO A 799 -18.17 -27.79 29.01
C PRO A 799 -18.63 -29.07 28.31
N TYR A 800 -19.44 -28.95 27.25
CA TYR A 800 -20.00 -30.09 26.55
C TYR A 800 -18.94 -30.74 25.65
N ARG A 801 -18.06 -31.56 26.25
CA ARG A 801 -16.89 -32.20 25.61
C ARG A 801 -16.90 -33.71 25.84
N ALA A 802 -15.81 -34.25 26.38
CA ALA A 802 -15.67 -35.65 26.75
C ALA A 802 -16.88 -36.15 27.54
N GLY A 803 -17.43 -37.29 27.12
CA GLY A 803 -18.59 -37.92 27.76
C GLY A 803 -19.95 -37.47 27.21
N ASN A 804 -20.02 -36.52 26.28
CA ASN A 804 -21.24 -36.21 25.54
C ASN A 804 -21.27 -36.99 24.22
N LEU A 805 -22.40 -37.62 23.92
CA LEU A 805 -22.62 -38.45 22.74
C LEU A 805 -22.95 -37.59 21.50
N TYR A 806 -23.86 -36.62 21.67
CA TYR A 806 -24.30 -35.71 20.61
C TYR A 806 -25.00 -34.49 21.20
N ASN A 807 -25.12 -33.44 20.39
CA ASN A 807 -25.97 -32.30 20.66
C ASN A 807 -27.30 -32.46 19.93
N ILE A 808 -28.40 -32.10 20.59
CA ILE A 808 -29.71 -31.92 19.96
C ILE A 808 -29.95 -30.43 19.80
N HIS A 809 -30.37 -30.02 18.61
CA HIS A 809 -30.75 -28.65 18.27
C HIS A 809 -32.20 -28.67 17.80
N TYR A 810 -33.10 -28.12 18.63
CA TYR A 810 -34.51 -27.94 18.31
C TYR A 810 -34.68 -26.58 17.64
N LEU A 811 -35.31 -26.55 16.48
CA LEU A 811 -35.58 -25.34 15.72
C LEU A 811 -37.07 -25.27 15.36
N VAL A 812 -37.72 -24.19 15.78
CA VAL A 812 -39.12 -23.87 15.44
C VAL A 812 -39.14 -22.60 14.61
N LEU A 813 -39.88 -22.61 13.51
CA LEU A 813 -40.01 -21.56 12.51
C LEU A 813 -41.47 -21.12 12.37
N TRP A 814 -41.71 -19.82 12.35
CA TRP A 814 -43.04 -19.25 12.11
C TRP A 814 -42.96 -18.01 11.22
N GLU A 815 -44.05 -17.72 10.52
CA GLU A 815 -44.18 -16.48 9.76
C GLU A 815 -44.52 -15.32 10.70
N VAL A 816 -43.91 -14.16 10.47
CA VAL A 816 -44.30 -12.93 11.17
C VAL A 816 -45.54 -12.40 10.47
N VAL A 817 -46.67 -12.44 11.17
CA VAL A 817 -47.94 -11.85 10.71
C VAL A 817 -47.83 -10.34 10.64
#